data_AF-A0A4R1RCI6-F1
#
_entry.id   AF-A0A4R1RCI6-F1
#
_cell.length_a   1.000
_cell.length_b   1.000
_cell.length_c   1.000
_cell.angle_alpha   90.00
_cell.angle_beta   90.00
_cell.angle_gamma   90.00
#
_symmetry.space_group_name_H-M   'P 1'
#
loop_
_entity.id
_entity.type
_entity.pdbx_description
1 polymer ?
#
loop_
_entity_poly.entity_id
_entity_poly.type
_entity_poly.pdbx_seq_one_letter_code
_entity_poly.pdbx_strand_id
1 'polypeptide(L)'
;MQKSLIHIIIFLCLAQILHAQEDDGVVALSLPIRNSLKFNRYAINPTFSFVRESNKYLTFTNKREWVQFENAPQTYLFSYSGRFAENTGVGIGFFQQNYGVLTTFGGVINYAYNVVLNRDSNLTLGLNVGVYKSGIDEGSVVTNFPDPSLQNIPSNLIATINPGINYGTTFLDFGVSLNNIVAYNIKTSQIIEENPEQSIQAHAMYTGFVDSRGFFDGSKFSGLVRSEFKKDETVLSGIMMLTTSKGIWGQAGYNTLYGVSAGIGLNITNEIAIEYNYEKEIGDMSTFGNSHEFTLAYKFKKKERYIYSDDNDDEGALISPSKKSKNTSAKRNTPEVKVDREAIAKEKAEAKAEALAKLEEKKEQRVKTVEENKDTQAKADEEAAKIKLAQEEAAQAKAEEEAKTKLAQEAAAQAKADEEAKAKLAQEAAAQAKADEEAKAKLAQEVASQAKADEEAKIKLAQEAAAQAKADKEARIKLLQEEARAKADAEYARIKLAQAKEKAEKEALAKQQKLDAASANVPKDDASIAISNLTKSATDAKLKQEELITKLNETVASREKELQELKRENDLSEQGIYTAPKPFKSISGENAALESLKNQIDDVIIAQDEKIKELENLYNERLENVSNGQGSENVVYLNEINALKEAQSETKTVKADLESQLETIQEATEYERKRRIKRAAYDNEEDRYNKDKAALNIIKQTTPPATVPLKESDFDFGEDRGDNIEIIKGVRNVESGYYIVIAVHSDMAKRDEFLTKAVAAGQKDINFFYDAASSKYYIYYQKFDSIGEASGAMSSKGSTPYNSKSSMIKIEN
;
A
#
# COMPACT_ATOMS: atom_id res chain seq x y z
N MET A 1 -40.47 -19.18 41.46
CA MET A 1 -39.18 -18.46 41.52
C MET A 1 -37.96 -19.35 41.69
N GLN A 2 -37.97 -20.42 42.50
CA GLN A 2 -36.78 -21.27 42.71
C GLN A 2 -36.32 -22.09 41.48
N LYS A 3 -37.22 -22.49 40.57
CA LYS A 3 -36.83 -23.27 39.38
C LYS A 3 -36.09 -22.42 38.33
N SER A 4 -36.39 -21.12 38.19
CA SER A 4 -35.68 -20.24 37.24
C SER A 4 -34.28 -19.86 37.72
N LEU A 5 -34.04 -19.83 39.03
CA LEU A 5 -32.72 -19.53 39.61
C LEU A 5 -31.71 -20.65 39.36
N ILE A 6 -32.17 -21.91 39.37
CA ILE A 6 -31.32 -23.09 39.11
C ILE A 6 -30.83 -23.12 37.65
N HIS A 7 -31.67 -22.69 36.70
CA HIS A 7 -31.27 -22.63 35.28
C HIS A 7 -30.28 -21.50 35.01
N ILE A 8 -30.38 -20.37 35.74
CA ILE A 8 -29.41 -19.26 35.66
C ILE A 8 -28.07 -19.66 36.28
N ILE A 9 -28.07 -20.40 37.40
CA ILE A 9 -26.84 -20.88 38.05
C ILE A 9 -26.17 -21.99 37.23
N ILE A 10 -26.93 -22.90 36.62
CA ILE A 10 -26.38 -23.92 35.72
C ILE A 10 -25.82 -23.30 34.42
N PHE A 11 -26.43 -22.23 33.91
CA PHE A 11 -25.90 -21.48 32.76
C PHE A 11 -24.62 -20.70 33.11
N LEU A 12 -24.50 -20.18 34.34
CA LEU A 12 -23.29 -19.50 34.83
C LEU A 12 -22.16 -20.46 35.21
N CYS A 13 -22.47 -21.70 35.63
CA CYS A 13 -21.45 -22.70 35.99
C CYS A 13 -20.91 -23.51 34.78
N LEU A 14 -21.59 -23.48 33.63
CA LEU A 14 -21.08 -24.06 32.37
C LEU A 14 -20.18 -23.10 31.58
N ALA A 15 -20.05 -21.83 32.01
CA ALA A 15 -19.20 -20.82 31.37
C ALA A 15 -17.74 -20.82 31.89
N GLN A 16 -17.36 -21.77 32.73
CA GLN A 16 -15.98 -21.91 33.19
C GLN A 16 -15.49 -23.32 32.89
N ILE A 17 -14.64 -23.44 31.86
CA ILE A 17 -13.40 -24.23 31.78
C ILE A 17 -13.01 -24.34 30.30
N LEU A 18 -12.03 -23.49 29.92
CA LEU A 18 -10.94 -23.66 28.95
C LEU A 18 -10.59 -22.29 28.34
N HIS A 19 -9.96 -21.43 29.14
CA HIS A 19 -9.17 -20.32 28.62
C HIS A 19 -7.72 -20.80 28.57
N ALA A 20 -7.29 -21.30 27.41
CA ALA A 20 -5.89 -21.22 27.05
C ALA A 20 -5.63 -19.76 26.67
N GLN A 21 -4.64 -19.15 27.32
CA GLN A 21 -4.07 -17.89 26.90
C GLN A 21 -3.40 -18.12 25.53
N GLU A 22 -4.08 -17.72 24.46
CA GLU A 22 -3.40 -17.25 23.28
C GLU A 22 -3.30 -15.73 23.45
N ASP A 23 -2.08 -15.24 23.74
CA ASP A 23 -1.70 -13.88 23.36
C ASP A 23 -1.81 -13.84 21.83
N ASP A 24 -3.03 -13.58 21.35
CA ASP A 24 -3.35 -13.44 19.95
C ASP A 24 -2.57 -12.19 19.51
N GLY A 25 -1.44 -12.38 18.82
CA GLY A 25 -0.42 -11.36 18.48
C GLY A 25 -0.95 -10.25 17.57
N VAL A 26 -1.97 -9.56 18.04
CA VAL A 26 -2.75 -8.58 17.32
C VAL A 26 -2.42 -7.19 17.82
N VAL A 27 -2.02 -6.34 16.89
CA VAL A 27 -1.79 -4.93 17.16
C VAL A 27 -3.15 -4.22 17.21
N ALA A 28 -3.45 -3.57 18.33
CA ALA A 28 -4.64 -2.75 18.47
C ALA A 28 -4.59 -1.54 17.53
N LEU A 29 -5.75 -1.09 17.04
CA LEU A 29 -5.82 0.05 16.14
C LEU A 29 -5.42 1.35 16.85
N SER A 30 -4.31 1.92 16.41
CA SER A 30 -3.85 3.25 16.84
C SER A 30 -3.21 3.96 15.64
N LEU A 31 -3.92 4.95 15.09
CA LEU A 31 -3.40 5.75 13.99
C LEU A 31 -2.52 6.87 14.55
N PRO A 32 -1.24 7.00 14.14
CA PRO A 32 -0.30 7.96 14.72
C PRO A 32 -0.49 9.39 14.18
N ILE A 33 -1.74 9.77 13.92
CA ILE A 33 -2.16 11.09 13.43
C ILE A 33 -2.48 11.98 14.63
N ARG A 34 -1.47 12.68 15.13
CA ARG A 34 -1.55 13.50 16.35
C ARG A 34 -0.92 14.88 16.23
N ASN A 35 -0.09 15.10 15.21
CA ASN A 35 0.73 16.30 15.07
C ASN A 35 0.12 17.34 14.12
N SER A 36 -1.09 17.10 13.61
CA SER A 36 -1.79 17.95 12.66
C SER A 36 -3.16 18.37 13.18
N LEU A 37 -3.40 19.67 13.32
CA LEU A 37 -4.76 20.20 13.51
C LEU A 37 -5.45 20.57 12.18
N LYS A 38 -4.82 20.31 11.02
CA LYS A 38 -5.33 20.69 9.71
C LYS A 38 -5.99 19.52 8.98
N PHE A 39 -5.30 18.38 8.93
CA PHE A 39 -5.69 17.21 8.18
C PHE A 39 -5.99 16.01 9.08
N ASN A 40 -6.81 15.07 8.56
CA ASN A 40 -7.14 13.79 9.20
C ASN A 40 -7.71 13.91 10.62
N ARG A 41 -8.34 15.04 10.94
CA ARG A 41 -8.77 15.38 12.31
C ARG A 41 -9.78 14.40 12.90
N TYR A 42 -10.51 13.67 12.06
CA TYR A 42 -11.43 12.61 12.47
C TYR A 42 -10.72 11.45 13.22
N ALA A 43 -9.41 11.26 13.00
CA ALA A 43 -8.59 10.29 13.73
C ALA A 43 -8.22 10.78 15.14
N ILE A 44 -8.15 12.10 15.35
CA ILE A 44 -7.91 12.72 16.66
C ILE A 44 -9.18 12.64 17.52
N ASN A 45 -10.32 13.00 16.94
CA ASN A 45 -11.63 12.88 17.58
C ASN A 45 -12.73 12.60 16.53
N PRO A 46 -13.66 11.66 16.78
CA PRO A 46 -14.74 11.35 15.84
C PRO A 46 -15.63 12.54 15.45
N THR A 47 -15.70 13.60 16.23
CA THR A 47 -16.52 14.79 15.93
C THR A 47 -15.82 15.78 15.00
N PHE A 48 -14.50 15.66 14.80
CA PHE A 48 -13.69 16.68 14.13
C PHE A 48 -13.76 16.66 12.60
N SER A 49 -14.51 15.74 12.00
CA SER A 49 -14.92 15.89 10.58
C SER A 49 -15.93 17.02 10.38
N PHE A 50 -16.57 17.49 11.45
CA PHE A 50 -17.47 18.64 11.46
C PHE A 50 -16.97 19.81 12.32
N VAL A 51 -16.49 19.54 13.54
CA VAL A 51 -16.12 20.58 14.52
C VAL A 51 -14.98 21.45 13.99
N ARG A 52 -15.26 22.74 13.77
CA ARG A 52 -14.34 23.72 13.16
C ARG A 52 -13.77 23.24 11.83
N GLU A 53 -14.47 22.34 11.13
CA GLU A 53 -14.11 21.85 9.81
C GLU A 53 -15.09 22.40 8.80
N SER A 54 -14.55 22.91 7.70
CA SER A 54 -15.35 23.53 6.66
C SER A 54 -15.05 22.96 5.29
N ASN A 55 -13.82 22.53 5.05
CA ASN A 55 -13.36 22.10 3.75
C ASN A 55 -13.44 20.58 3.63
N LYS A 56 -13.42 20.11 2.39
CA LYS A 56 -13.27 18.69 2.05
C LYS A 56 -11.87 18.49 1.54
N TYR A 57 -11.15 17.54 2.13
CA TYR A 57 -9.78 17.22 1.76
C TYR A 57 -9.67 15.77 1.34
N LEU A 58 -9.04 15.53 0.20
CA LEU A 58 -8.40 14.26 -0.09
C LEU A 58 -6.96 14.35 0.40
N THR A 59 -6.54 13.47 1.29
CA THR A 59 -5.22 13.52 1.93
C THR A 59 -4.49 12.21 1.71
N PHE A 60 -3.18 12.33 1.49
CA PHE A 60 -2.23 11.24 1.59
C PHE A 60 -1.19 11.64 2.63
N THR A 61 -1.11 10.87 3.70
CA THR A 61 -0.17 11.08 4.80
C THR A 61 0.75 9.88 4.90
N ASN A 62 2.05 10.14 4.95
CA ASN A 62 3.05 9.15 5.33
C ASN A 62 3.72 9.61 6.62
N LYS A 63 3.74 8.73 7.63
CA LYS A 63 4.50 8.93 8.86
C LYS A 63 5.49 7.80 9.03
N ARG A 64 6.75 8.16 9.28
CA ARG A 64 7.81 7.22 9.65
C ARG A 64 8.29 7.61 11.05
N GLU A 65 8.07 6.72 12.00
CA GLU A 65 8.51 6.90 13.38
C GLU A 65 9.94 6.36 13.54
N TRP A 66 10.71 6.94 14.45
CA TRP A 66 11.99 6.40 14.91
C TRP A 66 12.99 6.07 13.80
N VAL A 67 13.30 7.06 12.95
CA VAL A 67 14.09 6.88 11.71
C VAL A 67 15.50 6.29 11.94
N GLN A 68 15.98 6.27 13.18
CA GLN A 68 17.28 5.69 13.54
C GLN A 68 17.30 4.15 13.53
N PHE A 69 16.15 3.46 13.52
CA PHE A 69 16.11 2.00 13.40
C PHE A 69 15.76 1.53 11.99
N GLU A 70 16.34 0.39 11.61
CA GLU A 70 15.85 -0.38 10.48
C GLU A 70 14.49 -1.00 10.82
N ASN A 71 13.61 -1.05 9.82
CA ASN A 71 12.23 -1.53 9.96
C ASN A 71 11.39 -0.78 11.02
N ALA A 72 11.71 0.49 11.26
CA ALA A 72 10.95 1.34 12.16
C ALA A 72 9.48 1.53 11.71
N PRO A 73 8.55 1.81 12.64
CA PRO A 73 7.14 1.88 12.31
C PRO A 73 6.83 2.87 11.20
N GLN A 74 6.12 2.40 10.19
CA GLN A 74 5.73 3.22 9.05
C GLN A 74 4.23 3.13 8.82
N THR A 75 3.59 4.28 8.73
CA THR A 75 2.15 4.41 8.48
C THR A 75 1.92 5.16 7.17
N TYR A 76 1.05 4.60 6.34
CA TYR A 76 0.46 5.25 5.18
C TYR A 76 -1.03 5.42 5.42
N LEU A 77 -1.56 6.62 5.23
CA LEU A 77 -2.97 6.93 5.37
C LEU A 77 -3.45 7.70 4.14
N PHE A 78 -4.44 7.15 3.47
CA PHE A 78 -5.20 7.84 2.45
C PHE A 78 -6.59 8.13 3.00
N SER A 79 -7.01 9.40 3.01
CA SER A 79 -8.32 9.75 3.54
C SER A 79 -9.06 10.76 2.69
N TYR A 80 -10.38 10.69 2.71
CA TYR A 80 -11.27 11.71 2.19
C TYR A 80 -12.23 12.12 3.30
N SER A 81 -12.10 13.35 3.80
CA SER A 81 -12.87 13.79 4.95
C SER A 81 -13.21 15.28 4.90
N GLY A 82 -14.28 15.65 5.61
CA GLY A 82 -14.71 17.04 5.75
C GLY A 82 -16.20 17.18 5.97
N ARG A 83 -16.69 18.41 5.77
CA ARG A 83 -18.10 18.75 5.90
C ARG A 83 -18.85 18.53 4.59
N PHE A 84 -19.82 17.62 4.57
CA PHE A 84 -20.57 17.26 3.36
C PHE A 84 -21.94 17.93 3.27
N ALA A 85 -22.54 18.25 4.42
CA ALA A 85 -23.82 18.94 4.52
C ALA A 85 -23.77 20.02 5.63
N GLU A 86 -24.87 20.76 5.80
CA GLU A 86 -24.96 21.81 6.82
C GLU A 86 -24.77 21.31 8.25
N ASN A 87 -25.16 20.08 8.55
CA ASN A 87 -25.11 19.49 9.89
C ASN A 87 -24.34 18.15 9.91
N THR A 88 -23.63 17.82 8.84
CA THR A 88 -22.98 16.50 8.70
C THR A 88 -21.55 16.60 8.21
N GLY A 89 -20.64 15.97 8.97
CA GLY A 89 -19.27 15.64 8.59
C GLY A 89 -19.15 14.17 8.27
N VAL A 90 -18.37 13.83 7.25
CA VAL A 90 -18.07 12.44 6.88
C VAL A 90 -16.57 12.30 6.67
N GLY A 91 -16.03 11.16 7.05
CA GLY A 91 -14.66 10.77 6.75
C GLY A 91 -14.58 9.32 6.31
N ILE A 92 -13.72 9.03 5.35
CA ILE A 92 -13.30 7.68 5.02
C ILE A 92 -11.77 7.67 4.95
N GLY A 93 -11.14 6.71 5.59
CA GLY A 93 -9.69 6.53 5.57
C GLY A 93 -9.32 5.09 5.30
N PHE A 94 -8.28 4.88 4.52
CA PHE A 94 -7.61 3.60 4.32
C PHE A 94 -6.18 3.72 4.79
N PHE A 95 -5.72 2.77 5.58
CA PHE A 95 -4.40 2.83 6.17
C PHE A 95 -3.68 1.51 6.07
N GLN A 96 -2.36 1.61 5.98
CA GLN A 96 -1.42 0.52 6.14
C GLN A 96 -0.38 0.93 7.17
N GLN A 97 -0.19 0.11 8.19
CA GLN A 97 0.82 0.29 9.24
C GLN A 97 1.73 -0.92 9.27
N ASN A 98 3.03 -0.67 9.15
CA ASN A 98 4.05 -1.70 9.24
C ASN A 98 4.83 -1.45 10.54
N TYR A 99 4.87 -2.45 11.41
CA TYR A 99 5.60 -2.47 12.68
C TYR A 99 6.61 -3.63 12.62
N GLY A 100 7.80 -3.38 12.06
CA GLY A 100 8.73 -4.47 11.78
C GLY A 100 8.11 -5.50 10.82
N VAL A 101 7.94 -6.73 11.30
CA VAL A 101 7.31 -7.84 10.54
C VAL A 101 5.78 -7.88 10.67
N LEU A 102 5.19 -7.07 11.55
CA LEU A 102 3.73 -7.00 11.71
C LEU A 102 3.17 -5.96 10.73
N THR A 103 2.16 -6.34 9.97
CA THR A 103 1.46 -5.44 9.05
C THR A 103 -0.02 -5.40 9.38
N THR A 104 -0.52 -4.18 9.53
CA THR A 104 -1.94 -3.88 9.75
C THR A 104 -2.48 -3.11 8.56
N PHE A 105 -3.50 -3.63 7.91
CA PHE A 105 -4.18 -2.96 6.81
C PHE A 105 -5.68 -2.85 7.09
N GLY A 106 -6.24 -1.65 6.93
CA GLY A 106 -7.66 -1.46 7.22
C GLY A 106 -8.23 -0.15 6.72
N GLY A 107 -9.48 0.06 7.10
CA GLY A 107 -10.18 1.30 6.84
C GLY A 107 -10.95 1.79 8.06
N VAL A 108 -11.17 3.10 8.12
CA VAL A 108 -12.00 3.77 9.11
C VAL A 108 -13.05 4.61 8.39
N ILE A 109 -14.31 4.43 8.78
CA ILE A 109 -15.41 5.29 8.38
C ILE A 109 -15.77 6.15 9.57
N ASN A 110 -15.92 7.45 9.33
CA ASN A 110 -16.33 8.44 10.30
C ASN A 110 -17.63 9.11 9.87
N TYR A 111 -18.53 9.29 10.83
CA TYR A 111 -19.74 10.08 10.67
C TYR A 111 -19.90 11.02 11.87
N ALA A 112 -20.04 12.32 11.59
CA ALA A 112 -20.31 13.34 12.60
C ALA A 112 -21.59 14.09 12.28
N TYR A 113 -22.46 14.24 13.28
CA TYR A 113 -23.74 14.93 13.18
C TYR A 113 -23.83 16.05 14.20
N ASN A 114 -24.14 17.25 13.74
CA ASN A 114 -24.21 18.44 14.58
C ASN A 114 -25.65 18.87 14.84
N VAL A 115 -25.99 18.99 16.12
CA VAL A 115 -27.25 19.53 16.63
C VAL A 115 -27.00 20.95 17.09
N VAL A 116 -27.71 21.91 16.49
CA VAL A 116 -27.68 23.31 16.92
C VAL A 116 -28.58 23.46 18.15
N LEU A 117 -28.00 23.90 19.27
CA LEU A 117 -28.76 24.12 20.51
C LEU A 117 -29.21 25.57 20.62
N ASN A 118 -28.32 26.51 20.28
CA ASN A 118 -28.58 27.94 20.26
C ASN A 118 -27.74 28.62 19.16
N ARG A 119 -27.84 29.95 19.01
CA ARG A 119 -27.06 30.72 18.02
C ARG A 119 -25.55 30.54 18.17
N ASP A 120 -25.08 30.43 19.41
CA ASP A 120 -23.66 30.36 19.76
C ASP A 120 -23.26 29.01 20.38
N SER A 121 -24.17 28.02 20.41
CA SER A 121 -23.87 26.71 20.98
C SER A 121 -24.38 25.55 20.12
N ASN A 122 -23.56 24.52 20.02
CA ASN A 122 -23.86 23.32 19.27
C ASN A 122 -23.37 22.06 20.00
N LEU A 123 -23.96 20.93 19.66
CA LEU A 123 -23.61 19.63 20.16
C LEU A 123 -23.36 18.70 18.96
N THR A 124 -22.12 18.28 18.78
CA THR A 124 -21.74 17.34 17.72
C THR A 124 -21.57 15.94 18.30
N LEU A 125 -22.23 14.97 17.68
CA LEU A 125 -22.05 13.54 17.93
C LEU A 125 -21.17 12.97 16.81
N GLY A 126 -20.24 12.09 17.15
CA GLY A 126 -19.31 11.48 16.20
C GLY A 126 -19.18 9.99 16.44
N LEU A 127 -18.94 9.24 15.37
CA LEU A 127 -18.70 7.81 15.42
C LEU A 127 -17.63 7.43 14.41
N ASN A 128 -16.57 6.76 14.86
CA ASN A 128 -15.62 6.06 13.99
C ASN A 128 -15.89 4.56 14.07
N VAL A 129 -15.98 3.92 12.92
CA VAL A 129 -16.02 2.46 12.78
C VAL A 129 -14.80 2.04 11.97
N GLY A 130 -13.91 1.27 12.57
CA GLY A 130 -12.71 0.73 11.94
C GLY A 130 -12.88 -0.74 11.62
N VAL A 131 -12.35 -1.19 10.48
CA VAL A 131 -12.17 -2.63 10.18
C VAL A 131 -10.77 -2.82 9.63
N TYR A 132 -9.99 -3.69 10.24
CA TYR A 132 -8.60 -3.91 9.86
C TYR A 132 -8.16 -5.36 10.05
N LYS A 133 -7.24 -5.77 9.19
CA LYS A 133 -6.55 -7.05 9.26
C LYS A 133 -5.17 -6.80 9.88
N SER A 134 -4.87 -7.48 10.97
CA SER A 134 -3.55 -7.53 11.61
C SER A 134 -2.93 -8.90 11.37
N GLY A 135 -1.67 -8.96 10.98
CA GLY A 135 -0.95 -10.21 10.81
C GLY A 135 0.53 -9.99 10.56
N ILE A 136 1.26 -11.09 10.40
CA ILE A 136 2.69 -11.05 10.05
C ILE A 136 2.84 -11.00 8.54
N ASP A 137 3.76 -10.16 8.07
CA ASP A 137 4.26 -10.16 6.71
C ASP A 137 5.41 -11.16 6.60
N GLU A 138 5.10 -12.39 6.20
CA GLU A 138 6.07 -13.47 6.02
C GLU A 138 7.21 -13.09 5.07
N GLY A 139 6.97 -12.20 4.09
CA GLY A 139 8.00 -11.74 3.16
C GLY A 139 9.08 -10.88 3.81
N SER A 140 8.78 -10.27 4.96
CA SER A 140 9.71 -9.47 5.75
C SER A 140 10.48 -10.29 6.79
N VAL A 141 10.13 -11.56 6.98
CA VAL A 141 10.77 -12.45 7.95
C VAL A 141 12.04 -13.04 7.34
N VAL A 142 13.20 -12.70 7.93
CA VAL A 142 14.48 -13.28 7.58
C VAL A 142 14.82 -14.39 8.58
N THR A 143 14.75 -15.66 8.16
CA THR A 143 15.17 -16.80 8.98
C THR A 143 16.25 -17.62 8.30
N ASN A 144 17.19 -18.14 9.10
CA ASN A 144 18.23 -19.06 8.60
C ASN A 144 17.67 -20.46 8.31
N PHE A 145 16.53 -20.80 8.93
CA PHE A 145 15.80 -22.05 8.73
C PHE A 145 14.29 -21.77 8.75
N PRO A 146 13.46 -22.46 7.95
CA PRO A 146 12.01 -22.30 8.02
C PRO A 146 11.52 -22.71 9.41
N ASP A 147 11.04 -21.76 10.20
CA ASP A 147 10.45 -22.03 11.51
C ASP A 147 8.97 -22.42 11.32
N PRO A 148 8.55 -23.66 11.65
CA PRO A 148 7.16 -24.08 11.52
C PRO A 148 6.18 -23.22 12.34
N SER A 149 6.64 -22.54 13.40
CA SER A 149 5.81 -21.64 14.20
C SER A 149 5.40 -20.37 13.45
N LEU A 150 6.18 -19.95 12.45
CA LEU A 150 5.90 -18.77 11.61
C LEU A 150 5.04 -19.09 10.38
N GLN A 151 4.90 -20.36 10.01
CA GLN A 151 4.19 -20.81 8.80
C GLN A 151 2.67 -20.80 8.89
N ASN A 152 2.11 -20.67 10.11
CA ASN A 152 0.67 -20.78 10.34
C ASN A 152 0.11 -19.65 11.21
N ILE A 153 0.77 -18.49 11.26
CA ILE A 153 0.30 -17.39 12.12
C ILE A 153 -0.98 -16.80 11.52
N PRO A 154 -2.14 -16.97 12.19
CA PRO A 154 -3.39 -16.52 11.65
C PRO A 154 -3.43 -15.00 11.59
N SER A 155 -3.72 -14.44 10.42
CA SER A 155 -4.12 -13.03 10.37
C SER A 155 -5.50 -12.87 10.99
N ASN A 156 -5.67 -11.86 11.85
CA ASN A 156 -6.90 -11.54 12.55
C ASN A 156 -7.60 -10.34 11.91
N LEU A 157 -8.92 -10.44 11.72
CA LEU A 157 -9.74 -9.35 11.20
C LEU A 157 -10.54 -8.76 12.36
N ILE A 158 -10.28 -7.49 12.68
CA ILE A 158 -10.89 -6.80 13.82
C ILE A 158 -11.77 -5.66 13.35
N ALA A 159 -12.93 -5.55 13.99
CA ALA A 159 -13.80 -4.38 13.90
C ALA A 159 -13.73 -3.57 15.20
N THR A 160 -13.54 -2.26 15.09
CA THR A 160 -13.52 -1.31 16.21
C THR A 160 -14.58 -0.24 16.11
N ILE A 161 -15.04 0.23 17.27
CA ILE A 161 -16.03 1.30 17.38
C ILE A 161 -15.49 2.37 18.33
N ASN A 162 -15.54 3.64 17.92
CA ASN A 162 -15.06 4.78 18.69
C ASN A 162 -16.09 5.93 18.65
N PRO A 163 -17.01 6.02 19.61
CA PRO A 163 -17.96 7.12 19.70
C PRO A 163 -17.33 8.38 20.32
N GLY A 164 -17.87 9.54 19.99
CA GLY A 164 -17.46 10.82 20.56
C GLY A 164 -18.60 11.83 20.62
N ILE A 165 -18.48 12.77 21.55
CA ILE A 165 -19.40 13.89 21.72
C ILE A 165 -18.60 15.17 21.97
N ASN A 166 -19.05 16.28 21.39
CA ASN A 166 -18.41 17.58 21.52
C ASN A 166 -19.46 18.68 21.67
N TYR A 167 -19.33 19.48 22.72
CA TYR A 167 -20.10 20.69 22.95
C TYR A 167 -19.28 21.91 22.52
N GLY A 168 -19.75 22.59 21.47
CA GLY A 168 -19.11 23.76 20.91
C GLY A 168 -19.83 25.04 21.30
N THR A 169 -19.06 26.10 21.57
CA THR A 169 -19.50 27.48 21.76
C THR A 169 -19.01 28.35 20.58
N THR A 170 -19.02 29.68 20.68
CA THR A 170 -18.45 30.57 19.65
C THR A 170 -16.95 30.30 19.42
N PHE A 171 -16.16 30.12 20.49
CA PHE A 171 -14.69 29.98 20.40
C PHE A 171 -14.10 28.76 21.11
N LEU A 172 -14.86 28.14 22.02
CA LEU A 172 -14.41 26.99 22.81
C LEU A 172 -15.20 25.74 22.42
N ASP A 173 -14.52 24.61 22.33
CA ASP A 173 -15.10 23.30 22.07
C ASP A 173 -14.59 22.32 23.13
N PHE A 174 -15.51 21.63 23.80
CA PHE A 174 -15.21 20.62 24.82
C PHE A 174 -15.76 19.29 24.39
N GLY A 175 -14.99 18.22 24.46
CA GLY A 175 -15.48 16.91 24.05
C GLY A 175 -14.88 15.75 24.81
N VAL A 176 -15.58 14.63 24.66
CA VAL A 176 -15.20 13.33 25.21
C VAL A 176 -15.36 12.30 24.10
N SER A 177 -14.38 11.42 23.94
CA SER A 177 -14.46 10.28 23.03
C SER A 177 -13.94 9.02 23.68
N LEU A 178 -14.47 7.88 23.26
CA LEU A 178 -14.05 6.57 23.70
C LEU A 178 -13.31 5.91 22.55
N ASN A 179 -12.07 5.50 22.78
CA ASN A 179 -11.23 4.81 21.80
C ASN A 179 -11.24 3.31 22.08
N ASN A 180 -11.33 2.52 21.00
CA ASN A 180 -11.39 1.06 20.98
C ASN A 180 -12.33 0.43 22.03
N ILE A 181 -13.51 1.02 22.27
CA ILE A 181 -14.43 0.51 23.31
C ILE A 181 -14.95 -0.90 23.00
N VAL A 182 -15.10 -1.21 21.72
CA VAL A 182 -15.38 -2.56 21.22
C VAL A 182 -14.29 -2.90 20.21
N ALA A 183 -13.62 -4.03 20.41
CA ALA A 183 -12.69 -4.61 19.45
C ALA A 183 -13.11 -6.07 19.23
N TYR A 184 -13.82 -6.34 18.13
CA TYR A 184 -14.36 -7.67 17.83
C TYR A 184 -13.49 -8.36 16.79
N ASN A 185 -12.88 -9.49 17.14
CA ASN A 185 -12.16 -10.33 16.21
C ASN A 185 -13.18 -11.23 15.48
N ILE A 186 -13.39 -10.93 14.19
CA ILE A 186 -14.36 -11.62 13.34
C ILE A 186 -13.95 -13.09 13.10
N LYS A 187 -12.65 -13.37 13.10
CA LYS A 187 -12.13 -14.73 12.83
C LYS A 187 -12.32 -15.65 14.01
N THR A 188 -11.97 -15.20 15.22
CA THR A 188 -12.18 -15.97 16.46
C THR A 188 -13.62 -15.83 17.00
N SER A 189 -14.41 -14.91 16.43
CA SER A 189 -15.76 -14.56 16.89
C SER A 189 -15.82 -14.09 18.34
N GLN A 190 -14.73 -13.52 18.85
CA GLN A 190 -14.58 -13.08 20.25
C GLN A 190 -14.31 -11.58 20.33
N ILE A 191 -14.74 -10.97 21.44
CA ILE A 191 -14.37 -9.59 21.78
C ILE A 191 -13.01 -9.66 22.47
N ILE A 192 -12.08 -8.78 22.07
CA ILE A 192 -10.79 -8.61 22.72
C ILE A 192 -11.04 -7.86 24.02
N GLU A 193 -10.98 -8.56 25.14
CA GLU A 193 -11.24 -8.00 26.48
C GLU A 193 -10.09 -7.11 26.96
N GLU A 194 -8.84 -7.48 26.64
CA GLU A 194 -7.65 -6.71 27.04
C GLU A 194 -7.06 -5.97 25.83
N ASN A 195 -7.56 -4.76 25.58
CA ASN A 195 -7.00 -3.88 24.58
C ASN A 195 -6.20 -2.74 25.23
N PRO A 196 -4.86 -2.70 25.08
CA PRO A 196 -4.02 -1.66 25.69
C PRO A 196 -4.29 -0.25 25.13
N GLU A 197 -4.80 -0.16 23.90
CA GLU A 197 -5.18 1.09 23.24
C GLU A 197 -6.66 1.47 23.49
N GLN A 198 -7.37 0.76 24.38
CA GLN A 198 -8.68 1.20 24.86
C GLN A 198 -8.49 2.40 25.79
N SER A 199 -9.17 3.51 25.48
CA SER A 199 -8.98 4.75 26.23
C SER A 199 -10.21 5.64 26.28
N ILE A 200 -10.25 6.47 27.31
CA ILE A 200 -11.20 7.58 27.41
C ILE A 200 -10.42 8.86 27.13
N GLN A 201 -10.85 9.63 26.14
CA GLN A 201 -10.22 10.88 25.77
C GLN A 201 -11.13 12.04 26.14
N ALA A 202 -10.58 13.07 26.76
CA ALA A 202 -11.24 14.34 27.01
C ALA A 202 -10.41 15.48 26.42
N HIS A 203 -11.04 16.43 25.74
CA HIS A 203 -10.35 17.56 25.12
C HIS A 203 -11.06 18.89 25.33
N ALA A 204 -10.27 19.96 25.28
CA ALA A 204 -10.71 21.33 25.17
C ALA A 204 -9.95 21.99 24.02
N MET A 205 -10.67 22.63 23.11
CA MET A 205 -10.12 23.34 21.97
C MET A 205 -10.56 24.80 22.01
N TYR A 206 -9.64 25.71 21.77
CA TYR A 206 -9.91 27.13 21.56
C TYR A 206 -9.61 27.47 20.09
N THR A 207 -10.52 28.15 19.42
CA THR A 207 -10.32 28.72 18.08
C THR A 207 -10.67 30.19 18.10
N GLY A 208 -9.71 31.04 17.75
CA GLY A 208 -9.88 32.49 17.69
C GLY A 208 -9.23 33.08 16.44
N PHE A 209 -9.48 34.37 16.22
CA PHE A 209 -8.89 35.12 15.12
C PHE A 209 -8.04 36.26 15.67
N VAL A 210 -6.90 36.49 15.03
CA VAL A 210 -5.97 37.56 15.37
C VAL A 210 -6.28 38.76 14.49
N ASP A 211 -6.79 39.81 15.10
CA ASP A 211 -6.89 41.13 14.49
C ASP A 211 -5.57 41.87 14.72
N SER A 212 -4.79 42.05 13.65
CA SER A 212 -3.49 42.72 13.70
C SER A 212 -3.23 43.45 12.39
N ARG A 213 -2.23 44.33 12.35
CA ARG A 213 -1.83 44.97 11.09
C ARG A 213 -0.69 44.19 10.43
N GLY A 214 -0.83 43.89 9.14
CA GLY A 214 0.25 43.32 8.33
C GLY A 214 0.05 41.84 8.01
N PHE A 215 1.12 41.05 8.09
CA PHE A 215 1.12 39.65 7.63
C PHE A 215 0.18 38.73 8.43
N PHE A 216 -0.03 39.02 9.71
CA PHE A 216 -0.84 38.21 10.61
C PHE A 216 -2.30 38.66 10.69
N ASP A 217 -2.72 39.63 9.89
CA ASP A 217 -4.11 40.09 9.88
C ASP A 217 -5.05 38.98 9.40
N GLY A 218 -6.14 38.78 10.17
CA GLY A 218 -7.11 37.70 9.95
C GLY A 218 -6.57 36.30 10.20
N SER A 219 -5.43 36.14 10.89
CA SER A 219 -4.86 34.81 11.15
C SER A 219 -5.75 34.03 12.12
N LYS A 220 -5.94 32.75 11.85
CA LYS A 220 -6.69 31.82 12.71
C LYS A 220 -5.74 31.14 13.69
N PHE A 221 -6.02 31.28 14.97
CA PHE A 221 -5.34 30.55 16.03
C PHE A 221 -6.23 29.41 16.50
N SER A 222 -5.67 28.21 16.60
CA SER A 222 -6.34 27.03 17.15
C SER A 222 -5.42 26.34 18.15
N GLY A 223 -5.88 26.16 19.39
CA GLY A 223 -5.18 25.42 20.44
C GLY A 223 -6.04 24.26 20.91
N LEU A 224 -5.48 23.05 20.98
CA LEU A 224 -6.13 21.86 21.50
C LEU A 224 -5.33 21.33 22.68
N VAL A 225 -6.00 21.06 23.80
CA VAL A 225 -5.46 20.31 24.94
C VAL A 225 -6.32 19.06 25.12
N ARG A 226 -5.68 17.92 25.27
CA ARG A 226 -6.34 16.61 25.39
C ARG A 226 -5.65 15.73 26.42
N SER A 227 -6.44 15.07 27.24
CA SER A 227 -6.02 14.02 28.16
C SER A 227 -6.62 12.69 27.72
N GLU A 228 -5.78 11.67 27.62
CA GLU A 228 -6.16 10.31 27.26
C GLU A 228 -5.85 9.38 28.43
N PHE A 229 -6.89 8.73 28.94
CA PHE A 229 -6.82 7.82 30.07
C PHE A 229 -6.86 6.38 29.55
N LYS A 230 -5.70 5.71 29.55
CA LYS A 230 -5.58 4.27 29.27
C LYS A 230 -5.54 3.48 30.59
N LYS A 231 -5.54 2.14 30.49
CA LYS A 231 -5.51 1.24 31.68
C LYS A 231 -4.27 1.48 32.56
N ASP A 232 -3.09 1.64 31.92
CA ASP A 232 -1.79 1.68 32.61
C ASP A 232 -1.09 3.04 32.55
N GLU A 233 -1.55 3.96 31.70
CA GLU A 233 -0.94 5.27 31.50
C GLU A 233 -1.97 6.38 31.25
N THR A 234 -1.61 7.61 31.61
CA THR A 234 -2.37 8.82 31.24
C THR A 234 -1.50 9.68 30.34
N VAL A 235 -1.97 9.90 29.11
CA VAL A 235 -1.24 10.69 28.11
C VAL A 235 -1.85 12.08 28.04
N LEU A 236 -1.05 13.10 28.34
CA LEU A 236 -1.43 14.50 28.19
C LEU A 236 -0.81 15.04 26.89
N SER A 237 -1.64 15.69 26.08
CA SER A 237 -1.23 16.27 24.80
C SER A 237 -1.76 17.69 24.65
N GLY A 238 -0.94 18.56 24.06
CA GLY A 238 -1.30 19.93 23.72
C GLY A 238 -0.72 20.28 22.37
N ILE A 239 -1.50 20.88 21.47
CA ILE A 239 -1.03 21.35 20.17
C ILE A 239 -1.65 22.70 19.87
N MET A 240 -0.83 23.61 19.36
CA MET A 240 -1.21 24.95 18.95
C MET A 240 -0.88 25.13 17.48
N MET A 241 -1.77 25.77 16.72
CA MET A 241 -1.63 26.08 15.31
C MET A 241 -1.98 27.55 15.07
N LEU A 242 -1.15 28.22 14.28
CA LEU A 242 -1.46 29.54 13.74
C LEU A 242 -1.48 29.45 12.21
N THR A 243 -2.64 29.72 11.61
CA THR A 243 -2.83 29.77 10.16
C THR A 243 -3.00 31.21 9.71
N THR A 244 -2.20 31.63 8.74
CA THR A 244 -2.22 32.98 8.18
C THR A 244 -3.24 33.08 7.05
N SER A 245 -3.75 34.29 6.79
CA SER A 245 -4.62 34.58 5.64
C SER A 245 -3.94 34.34 4.28
N LYS A 246 -2.63 34.14 4.23
CA LYS A 246 -1.88 33.77 3.01
C LYS A 246 -1.78 32.26 2.78
N GLY A 247 -2.39 31.45 3.65
CA GLY A 247 -2.38 29.98 3.55
C GLY A 247 -1.08 29.32 3.96
N ILE A 248 -0.32 29.97 4.85
CA ILE A 248 0.82 29.38 5.55
C ILE A 248 0.39 29.13 6.98
N TRP A 249 0.69 27.95 7.54
CA TRP A 249 0.46 27.67 8.94
C TRP A 249 1.68 27.03 9.59
N GLY A 250 1.85 27.33 10.87
CA GLY A 250 2.81 26.67 11.74
C GLY A 250 2.08 26.03 12.91
N GLN A 251 2.55 24.88 13.35
CA GLN A 251 2.02 24.19 14.52
C GLN A 251 3.15 23.69 15.43
N ALA A 252 2.88 23.66 16.72
CA ALA A 252 3.78 23.14 17.73
C ALA A 252 2.98 22.39 18.77
N GLY A 253 3.49 21.24 19.19
CA GLY A 253 2.81 20.36 20.13
C GLY A 253 3.76 19.76 21.16
N TYR A 254 3.15 19.27 22.23
CA TYR A 254 3.78 18.49 23.27
C TYR A 254 2.86 17.32 23.63
N ASN A 255 3.44 16.15 23.75
CA ASN A 255 2.79 14.93 24.17
C ASN A 255 3.67 14.26 25.23
N THR A 256 3.09 13.84 26.35
CA THR A 256 3.87 13.22 27.43
C THR A 256 4.49 11.89 27.05
N LEU A 257 3.90 11.16 26.10
CA LEU A 257 4.41 9.88 25.60
C LEU A 257 5.36 10.06 24.41
N TYR A 258 5.00 10.90 23.45
CA TYR A 258 5.74 11.05 22.19
C TYR A 258 6.68 12.26 22.10
N GLY A 259 6.72 13.12 23.13
CA GLY A 259 7.61 14.27 23.21
C GLY A 259 7.10 15.53 22.51
N VAL A 260 8.01 16.32 21.94
CA VAL A 260 7.70 17.61 21.29
C VAL A 260 7.51 17.43 19.79
N SER A 261 6.56 18.15 19.22
CA SER A 261 6.37 18.21 17.77
C SER A 261 6.34 19.64 17.24
N ALA A 262 6.81 19.81 16.02
CA ALA A 262 6.79 21.07 15.29
C ALA A 262 6.46 20.81 13.83
N GLY A 263 5.62 21.65 13.26
CA GLY A 263 5.07 21.46 11.94
C GLY A 263 4.92 22.75 11.16
N ILE A 264 5.06 22.65 9.84
CA ILE A 264 4.79 23.74 8.92
C ILE A 264 4.01 23.22 7.72
N GLY A 265 3.04 24.00 7.26
CA GLY A 265 2.31 23.69 6.05
C GLY A 265 1.97 24.94 5.27
N LEU A 266 1.70 24.72 3.99
CA LEU A 266 1.43 25.78 3.03
C LEU A 266 0.50 25.32 1.90
N ASN A 267 -0.36 26.23 1.48
CA ASN A 267 -1.18 26.11 0.28
C ASN A 267 -0.32 26.49 -0.94
N ILE A 268 0.12 25.51 -1.72
CA ILE A 268 0.86 25.73 -2.97
C ILE A 268 -0.06 26.44 -3.97
N THR A 269 -1.26 25.90 -4.13
CA THR A 269 -2.36 26.47 -4.91
C THR A 269 -3.61 26.56 -4.04
N ASN A 270 -4.69 27.14 -4.55
CA ASN A 270 -5.95 27.18 -3.81
C ASN A 270 -6.54 25.77 -3.56
N GLU A 271 -6.09 24.76 -4.30
CA GLU A 271 -6.54 23.39 -4.23
C GLU A 271 -5.49 22.43 -3.65
N ILE A 272 -4.18 22.73 -3.71
CA ILE A 272 -3.13 21.82 -3.25
C ILE A 272 -2.43 22.40 -2.03
N ALA A 273 -2.37 21.59 -0.97
CA ALA A 273 -1.68 21.89 0.27
C ALA A 273 -0.65 20.80 0.59
N ILE A 274 0.44 21.20 1.22
CA ILE A 274 1.44 20.30 1.79
C ILE A 274 1.68 20.65 3.25
N GLU A 275 1.99 19.64 4.05
CA GLU A 275 2.36 19.79 5.45
C GLU A 275 3.48 18.82 5.78
N TYR A 276 4.44 19.30 6.58
CA TYR A 276 5.51 18.51 7.12
C TYR A 276 5.58 18.71 8.63
N ASN A 277 5.53 17.61 9.38
CA ASN A 277 5.67 17.59 10.82
C ASN A 277 6.90 16.79 11.23
N TYR A 278 7.58 17.31 12.23
CA TYR A 278 8.73 16.70 12.87
C TYR A 278 8.38 16.48 14.34
N GLU A 279 8.62 15.27 14.82
CA GLU A 279 8.37 14.87 16.21
C GLU A 279 9.67 14.34 16.80
N LYS A 280 9.96 14.79 18.02
CA LYS A 280 11.13 14.39 18.78
C LYS A 280 10.70 13.96 20.17
N GLU A 281 10.99 12.70 20.46
CA GLU A 281 10.71 12.02 21.69
C GLU A 281 11.58 12.60 22.83
N ILE A 282 10.99 12.74 24.01
CA ILE A 282 11.64 13.24 25.23
C ILE A 282 11.43 12.19 26.33
N GLY A 283 12.43 12.00 27.20
CA GLY A 283 12.37 11.02 28.29
C GLY A 283 12.85 9.64 27.85
N ASP A 284 12.16 8.60 28.31
CA ASP A 284 12.59 7.20 28.14
C ASP A 284 12.58 6.74 26.68
N MET A 285 11.81 7.42 25.81
CA MET A 285 11.79 7.16 24.37
C MET A 285 12.75 8.04 23.54
N SER A 286 13.57 8.90 24.18
CA SER A 286 14.48 9.80 23.45
C SER A 286 15.59 9.08 22.68
N THR A 287 15.87 7.82 23.02
CA THR A 287 16.85 6.96 22.34
C THR A 287 16.34 6.42 21.01
N PHE A 288 15.03 6.54 20.72
CA PHE A 288 14.46 5.92 19.53
C PHE A 288 14.64 6.75 18.24
N GLY A 289 15.13 7.99 18.38
CA GLY A 289 15.36 8.88 17.25
C GLY A 289 14.07 9.50 16.71
N ASN A 290 14.22 10.50 15.84
CA ASN A 290 13.11 11.38 15.49
C ASN A 290 12.11 10.75 14.50
N SER A 291 10.91 11.31 14.51
CA SER A 291 9.77 10.89 13.71
C SER A 291 9.39 11.98 12.70
N HIS A 292 9.10 11.57 11.46
CA HIS A 292 8.82 12.47 10.34
C HIS A 292 7.43 12.15 9.74
N GLU A 293 6.63 13.18 9.51
CA GLU A 293 5.31 13.05 8.89
C GLU A 293 5.17 14.03 7.74
N PHE A 294 4.77 13.50 6.58
CA PHE A 294 4.49 14.27 5.37
C PHE A 294 3.04 14.07 4.96
N THR A 295 2.33 15.16 4.71
CA THR A 295 0.95 15.14 4.22
C THR A 295 0.82 15.95 2.95
N LEU A 296 0.26 15.33 1.91
CA LEU A 296 -0.20 15.98 0.69
C LEU A 296 -1.73 16.02 0.71
N ALA A 297 -2.32 17.19 0.48
CA ALA A 297 -3.76 17.37 0.52
C ALA A 297 -4.28 18.08 -0.73
N TYR A 298 -5.42 17.60 -1.24
CA TYR A 298 -6.22 18.25 -2.28
C TYR A 298 -7.54 18.76 -1.68
N LYS A 299 -7.71 20.07 -1.66
CA LYS A 299 -8.89 20.81 -1.18
C LYS A 299 -9.92 20.95 -2.30
N PHE A 300 -11.12 20.42 -2.07
CA PHE A 300 -12.22 20.60 -3.01
C PHE A 300 -12.90 21.96 -2.83
N LYS A 301 -13.22 22.62 -3.95
CA LYS A 301 -14.02 23.85 -3.95
C LYS A 301 -15.44 23.56 -3.47
N LYS A 302 -15.90 24.36 -2.50
CA LYS A 302 -17.29 24.34 -2.05
C LYS A 302 -18.20 24.90 -3.14
N LYS A 303 -19.32 24.22 -3.41
CA LYS A 303 -20.40 24.74 -4.26
C LYS A 303 -21.48 25.46 -3.44
N GLU A 304 -21.58 25.15 -2.15
CA GLU A 304 -22.61 25.62 -1.24
C GLU A 304 -21.99 26.49 -0.14
N ARG A 305 -22.68 27.56 0.26
CA ARG A 305 -22.32 28.36 1.43
C ARG A 305 -23.10 27.83 2.62
N TYR A 306 -22.41 27.26 3.59
CA TYR A 306 -23.05 26.81 4.83
C TYR A 306 -23.25 27.99 5.78
N ILE A 307 -24.40 28.06 6.45
CA ILE A 307 -24.77 29.14 7.39
C ILE A 307 -23.74 29.31 8.53
N TYR A 308 -23.00 28.24 8.86
CA TYR A 308 -21.94 28.22 9.89
C TYR A 308 -20.52 28.18 9.31
N SER A 309 -20.37 28.35 8.00
CA SER A 309 -19.07 28.55 7.36
C SER A 309 -18.80 30.04 7.31
N ASP A 310 -18.68 30.67 8.48
CA ASP A 310 -18.17 32.05 8.55
C ASP A 310 -16.71 31.99 8.06
N ASP A 311 -16.49 32.51 6.85
CA ASP A 311 -15.25 33.05 6.28
C ASP A 311 -13.92 32.30 6.51
N ASN A 312 -13.94 30.98 6.74
CA ASN A 312 -12.72 30.14 6.75
C ASN A 312 -12.15 29.87 5.33
N ASP A 313 -12.67 30.55 4.31
CA ASP A 313 -12.38 30.27 2.88
C ASP A 313 -11.35 31.20 2.24
N ASP A 314 -10.88 32.23 2.96
CA ASP A 314 -9.85 33.16 2.50
C ASP A 314 -8.44 32.80 2.98
N GLU A 315 -8.17 31.51 3.22
CA GLU A 315 -6.78 31.06 3.26
C GLU A 315 -6.22 31.11 1.85
N GLY A 316 -5.43 32.16 1.57
CA GLY A 316 -4.76 32.37 0.30
C GLY A 316 -3.85 31.20 -0.10
N ALA A 317 -3.24 31.30 -1.27
CA ALA A 317 -2.23 30.38 -1.72
C ALA A 317 -1.04 31.13 -2.31
N LEU A 318 0.14 30.51 -2.28
CA LEU A 318 1.35 31.06 -2.89
C LEU A 318 1.14 31.34 -4.39
N ILE A 319 0.43 30.44 -5.08
CA ILE A 319 0.08 30.58 -6.49
C ILE A 319 -1.44 30.77 -6.59
N SER A 320 -1.87 32.02 -6.69
CA SER A 320 -3.26 32.36 -6.95
C SER A 320 -3.54 32.42 -8.46
N PRO A 321 -4.58 31.75 -8.99
CA PRO A 321 -4.99 31.94 -10.39
C PRO A 321 -5.41 33.41 -10.61
N SER A 322 -4.99 33.99 -11.74
CA SER A 322 -5.27 35.40 -12.06
C SER A 322 -6.76 35.68 -11.93
N LYS A 323 -7.16 36.56 -10.99
CA LYS A 323 -8.55 37.00 -10.88
C LYS A 323 -8.93 37.68 -12.21
N LYS A 324 -9.80 37.06 -13.01
CA LYS A 324 -10.55 37.80 -14.04
C LYS A 324 -11.36 38.86 -13.31
N SER A 325 -10.94 40.11 -13.44
CA SER A 325 -11.68 41.28 -13.01
C SER A 325 -13.13 41.14 -13.47
N LYS A 326 -14.06 40.95 -12.54
CA LYS A 326 -15.47 41.25 -12.82
C LYS A 326 -15.54 42.76 -12.95
N ASN A 327 -15.81 43.23 -14.17
CA ASN A 327 -16.13 44.62 -14.46
C ASN A 327 -17.13 45.13 -13.41
N THR A 328 -16.68 46.08 -12.61
CA THR A 328 -17.52 46.84 -11.71
C THR A 328 -18.53 47.61 -12.56
N SER A 329 -19.81 47.35 -12.33
CA SER A 329 -20.90 48.12 -12.93
C SER A 329 -20.80 49.57 -12.47
N ALA A 330 -21.10 50.47 -13.41
CA ALA A 330 -20.86 51.91 -13.35
C ALA A 330 -21.39 52.58 -12.07
N LYS A 331 -20.53 53.42 -11.47
CA LYS A 331 -20.89 54.42 -10.45
C LYS A 331 -21.98 55.34 -10.99
N ARG A 332 -23.08 55.47 -10.24
CA ARG A 332 -24.09 56.51 -10.42
C ARG A 332 -23.60 57.78 -9.70
N ASN A 333 -23.48 58.88 -10.45
CA ASN A 333 -23.06 60.19 -9.97
C ASN A 333 -24.16 60.88 -9.14
N THR A 334 -23.80 61.40 -7.97
CA THR A 334 -24.42 62.54 -7.29
C THR A 334 -23.35 63.22 -6.40
N PRO A 335 -23.43 64.54 -6.13
CA PRO A 335 -22.33 65.46 -6.35
C PRO A 335 -21.49 65.73 -5.10
N GLU A 336 -20.23 66.07 -5.36
CA GLU A 336 -19.24 66.53 -4.38
C GLU A 336 -19.67 67.84 -3.69
N VAL A 337 -19.60 67.84 -2.36
CA VAL A 337 -19.39 69.06 -1.57
C VAL A 337 -17.95 69.03 -1.09
N LYS A 338 -17.15 69.98 -1.59
CA LYS A 338 -15.80 70.28 -1.13
C LYS A 338 -15.89 70.82 0.30
N VAL A 339 -15.18 70.18 1.24
CA VAL A 339 -14.78 70.81 2.50
C VAL A 339 -13.27 70.69 2.64
N ASP A 340 -12.71 71.86 2.92
CA ASP A 340 -11.32 72.24 2.92
C ASP A 340 -10.48 71.47 3.96
N ARG A 341 -9.29 71.05 3.54
CA ARG A 341 -8.31 70.35 4.39
C ARG A 341 -7.39 71.39 5.03
N GLU A 342 -7.88 72.16 5.99
CA GLU A 342 -7.01 73.00 6.84
C GLU A 342 -7.31 72.96 8.35
N ALA A 343 -8.21 72.06 8.83
CA ALA A 343 -8.55 71.98 10.26
C ALA A 343 -8.15 70.69 11.01
N ILE A 344 -7.55 69.67 10.38
CA ILE A 344 -7.19 68.39 11.07
C ILE A 344 -5.66 68.17 11.15
N ALA A 345 -4.86 69.15 10.69
CA ALA A 345 -3.41 69.15 10.84
C ALA A 345 -2.91 69.84 12.12
N LYS A 346 -3.78 70.53 12.87
CA LYS A 346 -3.41 71.24 14.11
C LYS A 346 -3.57 70.41 15.38
N GLU A 347 -4.52 69.47 15.42
CA GLU A 347 -4.82 68.68 16.64
C GLU A 347 -3.85 67.50 16.86
N LYS A 348 -3.14 67.05 15.82
CA LYS A 348 -2.10 66.00 15.92
C LYS A 348 -0.69 66.54 16.19
N ALA A 349 -0.47 67.85 16.05
CA ALA A 349 0.80 68.51 16.40
C ALA A 349 0.84 68.91 17.88
N GLU A 350 -0.31 69.28 18.48
CA GLU A 350 -0.40 69.65 19.90
C GLU A 350 -0.33 68.42 20.83
N ALA A 351 -0.90 67.27 20.45
CA ALA A 351 -0.83 66.04 21.25
C ALA A 351 0.58 65.39 21.32
N LYS A 352 1.49 65.73 20.38
CA LYS A 352 2.89 65.27 20.41
C LYS A 352 3.81 66.18 21.22
N ALA A 353 3.47 67.47 21.37
CA ALA A 353 4.20 68.42 22.19
C ALA A 353 3.92 68.22 23.70
N GLU A 354 2.68 67.85 24.06
CA GLU A 354 2.30 67.61 25.46
C GLU A 354 2.88 66.31 26.06
N ALA A 355 3.15 65.31 25.22
CA ALA A 355 3.77 64.04 25.65
C ALA A 355 5.29 64.14 25.87
N LEU A 356 5.96 65.06 25.16
CA LEU A 356 7.40 65.36 25.34
C LEU A 356 7.65 66.24 26.57
N ALA A 357 6.75 67.19 26.87
CA ALA A 357 6.85 68.02 28.08
C ALA A 357 6.70 67.20 29.39
N LYS A 358 5.82 66.20 29.43
CA LYS A 358 5.65 65.31 30.60
C LYS A 358 6.80 64.32 30.82
N LEU A 359 7.67 64.13 29.83
CA LEU A 359 8.86 63.28 29.94
C LEU A 359 10.08 64.06 30.48
N GLU A 360 10.16 65.37 30.22
CA GLU A 360 11.19 66.26 30.77
C GLU A 360 10.90 66.69 32.22
N GLU A 361 9.62 66.90 32.58
CA GLU A 361 9.22 67.22 33.96
C GLU A 361 9.51 66.05 34.95
N LYS A 362 9.46 64.81 34.47
CA LYS A 362 9.87 63.60 35.21
C LYS A 362 11.39 63.43 35.33
N LYS A 363 12.18 64.08 34.46
CA LYS A 363 13.65 64.10 34.58
C LYS A 363 14.12 65.16 35.58
N GLU A 364 13.44 66.31 35.66
CA GLU A 364 13.80 67.37 36.62
C GLU A 364 13.40 67.07 38.07
N GLN A 365 12.34 66.28 38.31
CA GLN A 365 12.02 65.81 39.67
C GLN A 365 12.96 64.71 40.18
N ARG A 366 13.65 63.99 39.29
CA ARG A 366 14.61 62.93 39.66
C ARG A 366 16.02 63.46 39.89
N VAL A 367 16.31 64.70 39.47
CA VAL A 367 17.57 65.41 39.76
C VAL A 367 17.51 66.14 41.11
N LYS A 368 16.33 66.51 41.61
CA LYS A 368 16.17 67.16 42.93
C LYS A 368 16.15 66.24 44.14
N THR A 369 16.11 64.91 43.98
CA THR A 369 16.21 63.95 45.11
C THR A 369 17.64 63.43 45.31
N VAL A 370 18.62 63.92 44.55
CA VAL A 370 20.02 63.46 44.62
C VAL A 370 20.98 64.51 45.20
N GLU A 371 20.54 65.76 45.42
CA GLU A 371 21.41 66.83 45.94
C GLU A 371 21.23 67.19 47.43
N GLU A 372 20.38 66.50 48.20
CA GLU A 372 20.18 66.77 49.63
C GLU A 372 20.82 65.76 50.60
N ASN A 373 21.59 64.77 50.11
CA ASN A 373 22.26 63.77 50.97
C ASN A 373 23.79 63.80 50.85
N LYS A 374 24.40 64.99 50.83
CA LYS A 374 25.86 65.13 50.62
C LYS A 374 26.69 65.72 51.76
N ASP A 375 26.11 65.99 52.94
CA ASP A 375 26.87 66.62 54.04
C ASP A 375 26.87 65.89 55.40
N THR A 376 26.40 64.64 55.46
CA THR A 376 26.47 63.82 56.70
C THR A 376 27.09 62.44 56.49
N GLN A 377 27.91 62.30 55.45
CA GLN A 377 28.58 61.03 55.09
C GLN A 377 30.04 61.25 54.68
N ALA A 378 30.76 62.04 55.47
CA ALA A 378 32.21 62.24 55.33
C ALA A 378 32.96 62.04 56.66
N LYS A 379 32.28 61.60 57.72
CA LYS A 379 32.88 61.30 59.03
C LYS A 379 32.59 59.89 59.56
N ALA A 380 31.82 59.08 58.83
CA ALA A 380 31.54 57.68 59.17
C ALA A 380 32.35 56.67 58.33
N ASP A 381 32.92 57.11 57.19
CA ASP A 381 33.64 56.22 56.26
C ASP A 381 35.12 55.98 56.65
N GLU A 382 35.71 56.83 57.50
CA GLU A 382 37.11 56.68 57.94
C GLU A 382 37.26 55.63 59.07
N GLU A 383 36.21 55.41 59.86
CA GLU A 383 36.21 54.42 60.95
C GLU A 383 35.72 53.04 60.46
N ALA A 384 34.80 53.01 59.48
CA ALA A 384 34.36 51.76 58.83
C ALA A 384 35.45 51.13 57.94
N ALA A 385 36.34 51.94 57.32
CA ALA A 385 37.44 51.44 56.49
C ALA A 385 38.50 50.65 57.30
N LYS A 386 38.73 51.00 58.57
CA LYS A 386 39.70 50.28 59.43
C LYS A 386 39.18 48.95 59.97
N ILE A 387 37.88 48.83 60.20
CA ILE A 387 37.26 47.58 60.66
C ILE A 387 37.07 46.59 59.50
N LYS A 388 36.79 47.09 58.28
CA LYS A 388 36.65 46.25 57.08
C LYS A 388 37.99 45.65 56.64
N LEU A 389 39.09 46.41 56.69
CA LEU A 389 40.43 45.92 56.33
C LEU A 389 40.91 44.79 57.26
N ALA A 390 40.63 44.89 58.56
CA ALA A 390 40.98 43.85 59.54
C ALA A 390 40.11 42.58 59.44
N GLN A 391 38.85 42.71 59.00
CA GLN A 391 37.98 41.57 58.75
C GLN A 391 38.27 40.89 57.39
N GLU A 392 38.75 41.63 56.40
CA GLU A 392 39.10 41.14 55.07
C GLU A 392 40.43 40.36 55.08
N GLU A 393 41.43 40.80 55.86
CA GLU A 393 42.68 40.05 56.09
C GLU A 393 42.44 38.74 56.88
N ALA A 394 41.56 38.77 57.89
CA ALA A 394 41.18 37.56 58.64
C ALA A 394 40.33 36.57 57.81
N ALA A 395 39.53 37.08 56.87
CA ALA A 395 38.75 36.27 55.94
C ALA A 395 39.62 35.68 54.81
N GLN A 396 40.62 36.41 54.30
CA GLN A 396 41.59 35.89 53.34
C GLN A 396 42.49 34.81 53.96
N ALA A 397 42.93 34.96 55.21
CA ALA A 397 43.72 33.95 55.90
C ALA A 397 42.95 32.63 56.14
N LYS A 398 41.65 32.70 56.49
CA LYS A 398 40.79 31.51 56.60
C LYS A 398 40.44 30.91 55.25
N ALA A 399 40.25 31.73 54.21
CA ALA A 399 39.98 31.26 52.85
C ALA A 399 41.19 30.56 52.21
N GLU A 400 42.43 31.01 52.47
CA GLU A 400 43.64 30.33 52.01
C GLU A 400 43.90 29.02 52.75
N GLU A 401 43.56 28.91 54.03
CA GLU A 401 43.68 27.67 54.81
C GLU A 401 42.62 26.63 54.39
N GLU A 402 41.37 27.06 54.17
CA GLU A 402 40.31 26.21 53.60
C GLU A 402 40.58 25.83 52.13
N ALA A 403 41.19 26.71 51.33
CA ALA A 403 41.59 26.39 49.96
C ALA A 403 42.75 25.39 49.92
N LYS A 404 43.74 25.49 50.83
CA LYS A 404 44.82 24.50 50.95
C LYS A 404 44.32 23.14 51.43
N THR A 405 43.37 23.09 52.35
CA THR A 405 42.78 21.83 52.82
C THR A 405 41.86 21.20 51.78
N LYS A 406 41.09 21.99 51.00
CA LYS A 406 40.33 21.49 49.85
C LYS A 406 41.23 21.00 48.72
N LEU A 407 42.28 21.73 48.34
CA LEU A 407 43.25 21.29 47.32
C LEU A 407 43.99 20.01 47.74
N ALA A 408 44.31 19.85 49.03
CA ALA A 408 44.91 18.61 49.55
C ALA A 408 43.93 17.43 49.55
N GLN A 409 42.64 17.66 49.87
CA GLN A 409 41.60 16.63 49.79
C GLN A 409 41.25 16.26 48.34
N GLU A 410 41.24 17.22 47.43
CA GLU A 410 40.95 17.03 46.01
C GLU A 410 42.11 16.33 45.30
N ALA A 411 43.37 16.65 45.66
CA ALA A 411 44.55 15.90 45.18
C ALA A 411 44.58 14.45 45.72
N ALA A 412 44.15 14.23 46.97
CA ALA A 412 44.05 12.87 47.53
C ALA A 412 42.87 12.07 46.93
N ALA A 413 41.77 12.74 46.56
CA ALA A 413 40.65 12.13 45.86
C ALA A 413 41.00 11.80 44.40
N GLN A 414 41.72 12.68 43.70
CA GLN A 414 42.20 12.44 42.34
C GLN A 414 43.22 11.28 42.30
N ALA A 415 44.14 11.21 43.27
CA ALA A 415 45.10 10.10 43.36
C ALA A 415 44.41 8.74 43.60
N LYS A 416 43.35 8.71 44.43
CA LYS A 416 42.54 7.49 44.62
C LYS A 416 41.71 7.13 43.39
N ALA A 417 41.15 8.12 42.70
CA ALA A 417 40.41 7.90 41.46
C ALA A 417 41.31 7.39 40.31
N ASP A 418 42.54 7.89 40.21
CA ASP A 418 43.51 7.44 39.21
C ASP A 418 44.04 6.03 39.52
N GLU A 419 44.14 5.66 40.81
CA GLU A 419 44.51 4.30 41.25
C GLU A 419 43.36 3.30 41.01
N GLU A 420 42.11 3.66 41.29
CA GLU A 420 40.93 2.86 40.93
C GLU A 420 40.73 2.75 39.42
N ALA A 421 41.00 3.81 38.65
CA ALA A 421 40.93 3.78 37.19
C ALA A 421 42.00 2.87 36.59
N LYS A 422 43.23 2.86 37.13
CA LYS A 422 44.27 1.89 36.73
C LYS A 422 43.93 0.45 37.13
N ALA A 423 43.32 0.25 38.31
CA ALA A 423 42.87 -1.07 38.74
C ALA A 423 41.71 -1.60 37.87
N LYS A 424 40.77 -0.73 37.49
CA LYS A 424 39.69 -1.06 36.54
C LYS A 424 40.23 -1.35 35.14
N LEU A 425 41.13 -0.52 34.60
CA LEU A 425 41.76 -0.76 33.29
C LEU A 425 42.58 -2.07 33.27
N ALA A 426 43.24 -2.43 34.38
CA ALA A 426 43.95 -3.70 34.50
C ALA A 426 42.99 -4.91 34.61
N GLN A 427 41.87 -4.77 35.31
CA GLN A 427 40.82 -5.80 35.35
C GLN A 427 40.11 -5.95 34.00
N GLU A 428 39.85 -4.86 33.30
CA GLU A 428 39.19 -4.83 31.99
C GLU A 428 40.11 -5.39 30.90
N ALA A 429 41.42 -5.09 30.94
CA ALA A 429 42.42 -5.73 30.07
C ALA A 429 42.58 -7.23 30.35
N ALA A 430 42.51 -7.66 31.61
CA ALA A 430 42.54 -9.08 31.97
C ALA A 430 41.24 -9.82 31.60
N ALA A 431 40.09 -9.13 31.66
CA ALA A 431 38.80 -9.64 31.20
C ALA A 431 38.75 -9.74 29.67
N GLN A 432 39.27 -8.74 28.96
CA GLN A 432 39.39 -8.75 27.50
C GLN A 432 40.33 -9.86 27.02
N ALA A 433 41.48 -10.07 27.67
CA ALA A 433 42.40 -11.16 27.32
C ALA A 433 41.77 -12.55 27.53
N LYS A 434 40.97 -12.74 28.59
CA LYS A 434 40.21 -13.98 28.81
C LYS A 434 39.07 -14.15 27.81
N ALA A 435 38.37 -13.07 27.46
CA ALA A 435 37.31 -13.09 26.44
C ALA A 435 37.87 -13.40 25.04
N ASP A 436 39.04 -12.86 24.70
CA ASP A 436 39.73 -13.13 23.42
C ASP A 436 40.27 -14.58 23.35
N GLU A 437 40.68 -15.16 24.48
CA GLU A 437 41.10 -16.56 24.57
C GLU A 437 39.90 -17.53 24.49
N GLU A 438 38.78 -17.21 25.15
CA GLU A 438 37.51 -17.95 24.99
C GLU A 438 36.93 -17.79 23.58
N ALA A 439 37.05 -16.61 22.96
CA ALA A 439 36.61 -16.37 21.59
C ALA A 439 37.45 -17.18 20.60
N LYS A 440 38.78 -17.28 20.78
CA LYS A 440 39.64 -18.16 19.97
C LYS A 440 39.32 -19.64 20.16
N ALA A 441 39.02 -20.07 21.39
CA ALA A 441 38.63 -21.45 21.67
C ALA A 441 37.27 -21.79 21.04
N LYS A 442 36.29 -20.88 21.11
CA LYS A 442 34.98 -21.02 20.46
C LYS A 442 35.09 -20.99 18.94
N LEU A 443 35.89 -20.09 18.36
CA LEU A 443 36.12 -20.02 16.91
C LEU A 443 36.82 -21.30 16.40
N ALA A 444 37.77 -21.86 17.14
CA ALA A 444 38.41 -23.13 16.78
C ALA A 444 37.44 -24.32 16.87
N GLN A 445 36.51 -24.31 17.84
CA GLN A 445 35.48 -25.34 17.99
C GLN A 445 34.38 -25.20 16.92
N GLU A 446 34.06 -23.96 16.52
CA GLU A 446 33.09 -23.62 15.47
C GLU A 446 33.63 -23.94 14.08
N VAL A 447 34.91 -23.65 13.80
CA VAL A 447 35.56 -24.07 12.54
C VAL A 447 35.64 -25.60 12.44
N ALA A 448 35.83 -26.30 13.56
CA ALA A 448 35.85 -27.77 13.58
C ALA A 448 34.44 -28.40 13.48
N SER A 449 33.39 -27.74 13.98
CA SER A 449 32.01 -28.20 13.81
C SER A 449 31.48 -27.88 12.41
N GLN A 450 31.87 -26.74 11.84
CA GLN A 450 31.50 -26.31 10.50
C GLN A 450 32.16 -27.18 9.43
N ALA A 451 33.43 -27.57 9.61
CA ALA A 451 34.08 -28.55 8.71
C ALA A 451 33.39 -29.93 8.71
N LYS A 452 32.84 -30.37 9.85
CA LYS A 452 32.06 -31.63 9.94
C LYS A 452 30.67 -31.48 9.32
N ALA A 453 30.02 -30.33 9.54
CA ALA A 453 28.73 -30.03 8.95
C ALA A 453 28.81 -29.88 7.41
N ASP A 454 29.90 -29.30 6.89
CA ASP A 454 30.13 -29.17 5.45
C ASP A 454 30.41 -30.52 4.76
N GLU A 455 31.05 -31.46 5.47
CA GLU A 455 31.27 -32.82 4.96
C GLU A 455 29.98 -33.65 4.96
N GLU A 456 29.17 -33.56 6.03
CA GLU A 456 27.84 -34.17 6.07
C GLU A 456 26.87 -33.53 5.07
N ALA A 457 26.92 -32.20 4.90
CA ALA A 457 26.12 -31.50 3.90
C ALA A 457 26.49 -31.92 2.48
N LYS A 458 27.79 -32.10 2.17
CA LYS A 458 28.22 -32.62 0.85
C LYS A 458 27.75 -34.05 0.60
N ILE A 459 27.78 -34.91 1.61
CA ILE A 459 27.28 -36.30 1.49
C ILE A 459 25.76 -36.31 1.29
N LYS A 460 25.03 -35.48 2.03
CA LYS A 460 23.57 -35.36 1.92
C LYS A 460 23.15 -34.75 0.58
N LEU A 461 23.85 -33.73 0.09
CA LEU A 461 23.61 -33.09 -1.21
C LEU A 461 23.90 -34.07 -2.36
N ALA A 462 24.93 -34.91 -2.25
CA ALA A 462 25.22 -35.97 -3.22
C ALA A 462 24.17 -37.10 -3.21
N GLN A 463 23.62 -37.44 -2.03
CA GLN A 463 22.54 -38.42 -1.89
C GLN A 463 21.19 -37.86 -2.41
N GLU A 464 20.88 -36.59 -2.15
CA GLU A 464 19.70 -35.91 -2.68
C GLU A 464 19.79 -35.74 -4.20
N ALA A 465 20.95 -35.35 -4.74
CA ALA A 465 21.14 -35.27 -6.19
C ALA A 465 20.97 -36.64 -6.89
N ALA A 466 21.43 -37.73 -6.25
CA ALA A 466 21.24 -39.08 -6.76
C ALA A 466 19.79 -39.57 -6.66
N ALA A 467 19.06 -39.18 -5.60
CA ALA A 467 17.65 -39.47 -5.43
C ALA A 467 16.78 -38.68 -6.43
N GLN A 468 17.08 -37.39 -6.63
CA GLN A 468 16.42 -36.52 -7.60
C GLN A 468 16.60 -37.06 -9.02
N ALA A 469 17.83 -37.41 -9.42
CA ALA A 469 18.11 -37.97 -10.75
C ALA A 469 17.41 -39.31 -11.01
N LYS A 470 17.09 -40.08 -9.96
CA LYS A 470 16.33 -41.33 -10.06
C LYS A 470 14.83 -41.05 -10.17
N ALA A 471 14.31 -40.11 -9.40
CA ALA A 471 12.93 -39.63 -9.47
C ALA A 471 12.60 -39.01 -10.84
N ASP A 472 13.52 -38.20 -11.39
CA ASP A 472 13.36 -37.55 -12.70
C ASP A 472 13.31 -38.57 -13.85
N LYS A 473 14.11 -39.64 -13.76
CA LYS A 473 14.07 -40.74 -14.74
C LYS A 473 12.75 -41.52 -14.67
N GLU A 474 12.26 -41.82 -13.47
CA GLU A 474 10.99 -42.53 -13.28
C GLU A 474 9.78 -41.67 -13.70
N ALA A 475 9.80 -40.36 -13.40
CA ALA A 475 8.80 -39.40 -13.84
C ALA A 475 8.79 -39.26 -15.36
N ARG A 476 9.96 -39.19 -16.01
CA ARG A 476 10.06 -39.10 -17.47
C ARG A 476 9.57 -40.38 -18.17
N ILE A 477 9.76 -41.55 -17.56
CA ILE A 477 9.21 -42.82 -18.08
C ILE A 477 7.68 -42.85 -17.95
N LYS A 478 7.12 -42.42 -16.82
CA LYS A 478 5.67 -42.29 -16.65
C LYS A 478 5.06 -41.29 -17.63
N LEU A 479 5.70 -40.14 -17.84
CA LEU A 479 5.23 -39.10 -18.74
C LEU A 479 5.22 -39.55 -20.21
N LEU A 480 6.22 -40.33 -20.63
CA LEU A 480 6.23 -40.96 -21.95
C LEU A 480 5.16 -42.05 -22.11
N GLN A 481 4.87 -42.82 -21.07
CA GLN A 481 3.79 -43.82 -21.09
C GLN A 481 2.40 -43.18 -21.13
N GLU A 482 2.20 -42.09 -20.40
CA GLU A 482 0.94 -41.36 -20.35
C GLU A 482 0.68 -40.57 -21.64
N GLU A 483 1.72 -39.99 -22.23
CA GLU A 483 1.63 -39.36 -23.56
C GLU A 483 1.32 -40.38 -24.67
N ALA A 484 1.89 -41.59 -24.60
CA ALA A 484 1.56 -42.66 -25.53
C ALA A 484 0.11 -43.12 -25.37
N ARG A 485 -0.39 -43.19 -24.12
CA ARG A 485 -1.77 -43.58 -23.81
C ARG A 485 -2.78 -42.52 -24.28
N ALA A 486 -2.51 -41.24 -24.03
CA ALA A 486 -3.35 -40.13 -24.48
C ALA A 486 -3.43 -40.04 -26.02
N LYS A 487 -2.32 -40.32 -26.73
CA LYS A 487 -2.33 -40.40 -28.20
C LYS A 487 -3.16 -41.58 -28.72
N ALA A 488 -3.05 -42.74 -28.07
CA ALA A 488 -3.86 -43.92 -28.41
C ALA A 488 -5.36 -43.71 -28.13
N ASP A 489 -5.70 -43.09 -27.00
CA ASP A 489 -7.10 -42.81 -26.63
C ASP A 489 -7.73 -41.75 -27.56
N ALA A 490 -6.97 -40.73 -27.96
CA ALA A 490 -7.42 -39.73 -28.94
C ALA A 490 -7.63 -40.33 -30.35
N GLU A 491 -6.74 -41.23 -30.78
CA GLU A 491 -6.89 -41.93 -32.05
C GLU A 491 -8.10 -42.88 -32.04
N TYR A 492 -8.29 -43.60 -30.94
CA TYR A 492 -9.45 -44.47 -30.74
C TYR A 492 -10.78 -43.68 -30.71
N ALA A 493 -10.82 -42.55 -30.02
CA ALA A 493 -11.99 -41.67 -30.01
C ALA A 493 -12.30 -41.12 -31.42
N ARG A 494 -11.27 -40.72 -32.18
CA ARG A 494 -11.43 -40.21 -33.55
C ARG A 494 -11.96 -41.27 -34.51
N ILE A 495 -11.48 -42.52 -34.39
CA ILE A 495 -11.99 -43.66 -35.18
C ILE A 495 -13.45 -43.96 -34.82
N LYS A 496 -13.80 -43.94 -33.53
CA LYS A 496 -15.17 -44.20 -33.07
C LYS A 496 -16.15 -43.12 -33.53
N LEU A 497 -15.73 -41.86 -33.54
CA LEU A 497 -16.53 -40.71 -34.01
C LEU A 497 -16.67 -40.72 -35.54
N ALA A 498 -15.64 -41.12 -36.28
CA ALA A 498 -15.72 -41.34 -37.72
C ALA A 498 -16.67 -42.49 -38.08
N GLN A 499 -16.61 -43.61 -37.35
CA GLN A 499 -17.54 -44.74 -37.51
C GLN A 499 -18.98 -44.37 -37.14
N ALA A 500 -19.18 -43.53 -36.11
CA ALA A 500 -20.49 -43.02 -35.74
C ALA A 500 -21.07 -42.06 -36.80
N LYS A 501 -20.24 -41.15 -37.37
CA LYS A 501 -20.63 -40.29 -38.49
C LYS A 501 -20.96 -41.10 -39.75
N GLU A 502 -20.14 -42.10 -40.10
CA GLU A 502 -20.39 -42.96 -41.27
C GLU A 502 -21.65 -43.83 -41.09
N LYS A 503 -21.94 -44.28 -39.87
CA LYS A 503 -23.17 -45.01 -39.53
C LYS A 503 -24.40 -44.09 -39.57
N ALA A 504 -24.30 -42.87 -39.05
CA ALA A 504 -25.36 -41.87 -39.08
C ALA A 504 -25.67 -41.41 -40.52
N GLU A 505 -24.65 -41.18 -41.36
CA GLU A 505 -24.83 -40.89 -42.79
C GLU A 505 -25.47 -42.05 -43.54
N LYS A 506 -25.07 -43.31 -43.26
CA LYS A 506 -25.70 -44.49 -43.88
C LYS A 506 -27.16 -44.69 -43.42
N GLU A 507 -27.48 -44.40 -42.16
CA GLU A 507 -28.85 -44.45 -41.64
C GLU A 507 -29.72 -43.28 -42.16
N ALA A 508 -29.14 -42.09 -42.34
CA ALA A 508 -29.81 -40.94 -42.95
C ALA A 508 -30.07 -41.16 -44.45
N LEU A 509 -29.09 -41.68 -45.20
CA LEU A 509 -29.24 -42.03 -46.62
C LEU A 509 -30.26 -43.17 -46.81
N ALA A 510 -30.29 -44.16 -45.90
CA ALA A 510 -31.27 -45.25 -45.92
C ALA A 510 -32.69 -44.80 -45.51
N LYS A 511 -32.83 -43.78 -44.66
CA LYS A 511 -34.12 -43.13 -44.35
C LYS A 511 -34.60 -42.25 -45.51
N GLN A 512 -33.69 -41.53 -46.17
CA GLN A 512 -34.02 -40.70 -47.34
C GLN A 512 -34.41 -41.55 -48.55
N GLN A 513 -33.72 -42.66 -48.81
CA GLN A 513 -34.11 -43.64 -49.85
C GLN A 513 -35.43 -44.36 -49.53
N LYS A 514 -35.83 -44.50 -48.26
CA LYS A 514 -37.15 -45.01 -47.87
C LYS A 514 -38.26 -43.96 -47.98
N LEU A 515 -37.96 -42.67 -47.81
CA LEU A 515 -38.89 -41.56 -48.08
C LEU A 515 -39.10 -41.33 -49.59
N ASP A 516 -38.06 -41.49 -50.41
CA ASP A 516 -38.14 -41.37 -51.86
C ASP A 516 -38.86 -42.57 -52.52
N ALA A 517 -38.88 -43.74 -51.86
CA ALA A 517 -39.64 -44.91 -52.32
C ALA A 517 -41.11 -44.93 -51.85
N ALA A 518 -41.51 -44.06 -50.91
CA ALA A 518 -42.89 -43.97 -50.40
C ALA A 518 -43.72 -42.87 -51.09
N SER A 519 -43.14 -42.08 -51.99
CA SER A 519 -43.81 -41.01 -52.75
C SER A 519 -44.44 -41.53 -54.06
N ALA A 520 -45.13 -42.66 -53.98
CA ALA A 520 -45.98 -43.21 -55.04
C ALA A 520 -47.43 -43.35 -54.56
N ASN A 521 -47.98 -42.30 -53.95
CA ASN A 521 -49.41 -42.02 -53.97
C ASN A 521 -49.62 -40.53 -53.64
N VAL A 522 -50.18 -39.82 -54.60
CA VAL A 522 -50.44 -38.37 -54.53
C VAL A 522 -51.50 -38.09 -53.45
N PRO A 523 -51.25 -37.20 -52.46
CA PRO A 523 -52.28 -36.76 -51.52
C PRO A 523 -53.34 -35.93 -52.24
N LYS A 524 -54.63 -36.19 -51.99
CA LYS A 524 -55.76 -35.55 -52.71
C LYS A 524 -56.45 -34.41 -51.94
N ASP A 525 -55.90 -33.96 -50.81
CA ASP A 525 -56.42 -32.86 -50.00
C ASP A 525 -55.34 -31.83 -49.59
N ASP A 526 -55.73 -30.55 -49.54
CA ASP A 526 -54.83 -29.41 -49.34
C ASP A 526 -54.03 -29.50 -48.02
N ALA A 527 -54.64 -30.07 -46.97
CA ALA A 527 -54.01 -30.25 -45.66
C ALA A 527 -52.83 -31.24 -45.70
N SER A 528 -52.92 -32.32 -46.48
CA SER A 528 -51.82 -33.29 -46.60
C SER A 528 -50.61 -32.72 -47.34
N ILE A 529 -50.85 -31.85 -48.32
CA ILE A 529 -49.79 -31.13 -49.05
C ILE A 529 -49.08 -30.15 -48.11
N ALA A 530 -49.85 -29.42 -47.28
CA ALA A 530 -49.31 -28.52 -46.28
C ALA A 530 -48.46 -29.24 -45.23
N ILE A 531 -48.96 -30.35 -44.65
CA ILE A 531 -48.21 -31.16 -43.68
C ILE A 531 -46.93 -31.72 -44.32
N SER A 532 -46.99 -32.31 -45.52
CA SER A 532 -45.80 -32.88 -46.18
C SER A 532 -44.71 -31.83 -46.48
N ASN A 533 -45.11 -30.64 -46.95
CA ASN A 533 -44.16 -29.55 -47.22
C ASN A 533 -43.56 -28.98 -45.92
N LEU A 534 -44.36 -28.82 -44.87
CA LEU A 534 -43.88 -28.33 -43.59
C LEU A 534 -42.98 -29.35 -42.88
N THR A 535 -43.28 -30.64 -43.00
CA THR A 535 -42.43 -31.73 -42.50
C THR A 535 -41.07 -31.71 -43.18
N LYS A 536 -41.00 -31.59 -44.51
CA LYS A 536 -39.71 -31.45 -45.23
C LYS A 536 -38.90 -30.25 -44.74
N SER A 537 -39.56 -29.10 -44.57
CA SER A 537 -38.95 -27.88 -44.02
C SER A 537 -38.46 -28.04 -42.59
N ALA A 538 -39.14 -28.86 -41.78
CA ALA A 538 -38.74 -29.20 -40.41
C ALA A 538 -37.56 -30.20 -40.39
N THR A 539 -37.49 -31.12 -41.36
CA THR A 539 -36.34 -32.02 -41.54
C THR A 539 -35.09 -31.27 -41.98
N ASP A 540 -35.22 -30.31 -42.92
CA ASP A 540 -34.09 -29.48 -43.38
C ASP A 540 -33.54 -28.58 -42.25
N ALA A 541 -34.43 -28.06 -41.40
CA ALA A 541 -34.04 -27.28 -40.23
C ALA A 541 -33.34 -28.15 -39.17
N LYS A 542 -33.78 -29.40 -38.97
CA LYS A 542 -33.08 -30.38 -38.14
C LYS A 542 -31.64 -30.65 -38.63
N LEU A 543 -31.42 -30.80 -39.94
CA LEU A 543 -30.07 -31.01 -40.49
C LEU A 543 -29.14 -29.81 -40.22
N LYS A 544 -29.66 -28.58 -40.35
CA LYS A 544 -28.90 -27.37 -39.99
C LYS A 544 -28.58 -27.32 -38.50
N GLN A 545 -29.52 -27.74 -37.67
CA GLN A 545 -29.33 -27.82 -36.23
C GLN A 545 -28.22 -28.81 -35.85
N GLU A 546 -28.20 -29.99 -36.45
CA GLU A 546 -27.14 -31.01 -36.26
C GLU A 546 -25.76 -30.48 -36.71
N GLU A 547 -25.69 -29.72 -37.80
CA GLU A 547 -24.46 -29.09 -38.28
C GLU A 547 -23.91 -28.08 -37.27
N LEU A 548 -24.77 -27.21 -36.72
CA LEU A 548 -24.37 -26.19 -35.76
C LEU A 548 -23.93 -26.80 -34.42
N ILE A 549 -24.63 -27.82 -33.94
CA ILE A 549 -24.24 -28.57 -32.73
C ILE A 549 -22.90 -29.29 -32.93
N THR A 550 -22.64 -29.82 -34.13
CA THR A 550 -21.34 -30.41 -34.48
C THR A 550 -20.23 -29.37 -34.40
N LYS A 551 -20.43 -28.16 -34.94
CA LYS A 551 -19.47 -27.06 -34.83
C LYS A 551 -19.23 -26.61 -33.40
N LEU A 552 -20.27 -26.59 -32.56
CA LEU A 552 -20.14 -26.26 -31.14
C LEU A 552 -19.28 -27.31 -30.42
N ASN A 553 -19.55 -28.59 -30.65
CA ASN A 553 -18.77 -29.70 -30.09
C ASN A 553 -17.30 -29.67 -30.54
N GLU A 554 -17.02 -29.40 -31.82
CA GLU A 554 -15.65 -29.21 -32.32
C GLU A 554 -14.93 -28.03 -31.63
N THR A 555 -15.66 -26.96 -31.32
CA THR A 555 -15.14 -25.81 -30.57
C THR A 555 -14.82 -26.18 -29.12
N VAL A 556 -15.71 -26.93 -28.43
CA VAL A 556 -15.46 -27.43 -27.07
C VAL A 556 -14.21 -28.33 -27.04
N ALA A 557 -14.10 -29.26 -27.98
CA ALA A 557 -12.94 -30.15 -28.09
C ALA A 557 -11.63 -29.39 -28.34
N SER A 558 -11.67 -28.31 -29.14
CA SER A 558 -10.50 -27.45 -29.33
C SER A 558 -10.10 -26.74 -28.04
N ARG A 559 -11.06 -26.21 -27.27
CA ARG A 559 -10.80 -25.51 -26.00
C ARG A 559 -10.27 -26.45 -24.92
N GLU A 560 -10.81 -27.67 -24.84
CA GLU A 560 -10.31 -28.71 -23.95
C GLU A 560 -8.85 -29.06 -24.28
N LYS A 561 -8.51 -29.18 -25.57
CA LYS A 561 -7.12 -29.43 -25.99
C LYS A 561 -6.17 -28.29 -25.61
N GLU A 562 -6.60 -27.04 -25.74
CA GLU A 562 -5.81 -25.88 -25.31
C GLU A 562 -5.60 -25.86 -23.79
N LEU A 563 -6.62 -26.21 -23.00
CA LEU A 563 -6.52 -26.36 -21.55
C LEU A 563 -5.51 -27.46 -21.17
N GLN A 564 -5.58 -28.63 -21.82
CA GLN A 564 -4.63 -29.72 -21.56
C GLN A 564 -3.19 -29.35 -21.90
N GLU A 565 -2.99 -28.62 -23.00
CA GLU A 565 -1.66 -28.11 -23.37
C GLU A 565 -1.13 -27.10 -22.33
N LEU A 566 -1.99 -26.21 -21.83
CA LEU A 566 -1.62 -25.25 -20.77
C LEU A 566 -1.31 -25.94 -19.44
N LYS A 567 -2.11 -26.93 -19.04
CA LYS A 567 -1.82 -27.77 -17.86
C LYS A 567 -0.47 -28.46 -18.01
N ARG A 568 -0.21 -29.08 -19.17
CA ARG A 568 1.06 -29.75 -19.44
C ARG A 568 2.25 -28.79 -19.41
N GLU A 569 2.11 -27.59 -19.98
CA GLU A 569 3.13 -26.53 -19.92
C GLU A 569 3.43 -26.15 -18.46
N ASN A 570 2.38 -25.91 -17.67
CA ASN A 570 2.49 -25.58 -16.26
C ASN A 570 3.09 -26.72 -15.43
N ASP A 571 2.70 -27.97 -15.65
CA ASP A 571 3.18 -29.10 -14.84
C ASP A 571 4.64 -29.44 -15.18
N LEU A 572 5.04 -29.38 -16.46
CA LEU A 572 6.46 -29.52 -16.87
C LEU A 572 7.34 -28.41 -16.30
N SER A 573 6.83 -27.17 -16.31
CA SER A 573 7.53 -26.04 -15.71
C SER A 573 7.66 -26.18 -14.18
N GLU A 574 6.69 -26.76 -13.49
CA GLU A 574 6.75 -27.05 -12.05
C GLU A 574 7.79 -28.12 -11.71
N GLN A 575 8.07 -29.02 -12.65
CA GLN A 575 9.13 -30.03 -12.56
C GLN A 575 10.52 -29.48 -12.96
N GLY A 576 10.66 -28.17 -13.16
CA GLY A 576 11.93 -27.53 -13.54
C GLY A 576 12.35 -27.75 -14.99
N ILE A 577 11.46 -28.30 -15.84
CA ILE A 577 11.74 -28.55 -17.25
C ILE A 577 11.29 -27.33 -18.06
N TYR A 578 12.25 -26.54 -18.54
CA TYR A 578 11.97 -25.34 -19.32
C TYR A 578 11.36 -25.69 -20.69
N THR A 579 10.15 -25.19 -20.93
CA THR A 579 9.50 -25.15 -22.24
C THR A 579 9.24 -23.69 -22.61
N ALA A 580 9.45 -23.34 -23.88
CA ALA A 580 9.27 -21.96 -24.33
C ALA A 580 7.80 -21.54 -24.18
N PRO A 581 7.49 -20.46 -23.42
CA PRO A 581 6.12 -20.08 -23.14
C PRO A 581 5.38 -19.65 -24.40
N LYS A 582 4.23 -20.27 -24.69
CA LYS A 582 3.40 -19.88 -25.85
C LYS A 582 2.67 -18.56 -25.55
N PRO A 583 2.70 -17.55 -26.44
CA PRO A 583 2.00 -16.29 -26.21
C PRO A 583 0.49 -16.51 -26.08
N PHE A 584 -0.16 -15.78 -25.17
CA PHE A 584 -1.62 -15.82 -25.04
C PHE A 584 -2.25 -15.31 -26.34
N LYS A 585 -3.09 -16.14 -26.96
CA LYS A 585 -3.92 -15.70 -28.10
C LYS A 585 -4.97 -14.71 -27.59
N SER A 586 -5.30 -13.72 -28.41
CA SER A 586 -6.42 -12.81 -28.15
C SER A 586 -7.73 -13.59 -28.24
N ILE A 587 -8.40 -13.79 -27.10
CA ILE A 587 -9.63 -14.59 -26.98
C ILE A 587 -10.91 -13.82 -27.35
N SER A 588 -10.84 -12.50 -27.55
CA SER A 588 -12.04 -11.68 -27.78
C SER A 588 -12.75 -12.03 -29.08
N GLY A 589 -12.00 -12.30 -30.15
CA GLY A 589 -12.58 -12.69 -31.45
C GLY A 589 -13.19 -14.09 -31.43
N GLU A 590 -12.53 -15.04 -30.78
CA GLU A 590 -13.03 -16.41 -30.67
C GLU A 590 -14.26 -16.50 -29.76
N ASN A 591 -14.29 -15.74 -28.66
CA ASN A 591 -15.46 -15.68 -27.79
C ASN A 591 -16.66 -15.02 -28.47
N ALA A 592 -16.44 -13.99 -29.29
CA ALA A 592 -17.50 -13.41 -30.10
C ALA A 592 -18.06 -14.40 -31.14
N ALA A 593 -17.19 -15.21 -31.76
CA ALA A 593 -17.61 -16.27 -32.68
C ALA A 593 -18.39 -17.38 -31.98
N LEU A 594 -17.98 -17.76 -30.76
CA LEU A 594 -18.67 -18.77 -29.94
C LEU A 594 -20.06 -18.28 -29.51
N GLU A 595 -20.19 -17.04 -29.05
CA GLU A 595 -21.50 -16.47 -28.70
C GLU A 595 -22.40 -16.32 -29.93
N SER A 596 -21.83 -15.95 -31.09
CA SER A 596 -22.59 -15.97 -32.34
C SER A 596 -23.09 -17.38 -32.71
N LEU A 597 -22.27 -18.42 -32.49
CA LEU A 597 -22.66 -19.80 -32.75
C LEU A 597 -23.77 -20.27 -31.80
N LYS A 598 -23.69 -19.94 -30.50
CA LYS A 598 -24.76 -20.24 -29.52
C LYS A 598 -26.08 -19.58 -29.93
N ASN A 599 -26.04 -18.30 -30.29
CA ASN A 599 -27.22 -17.57 -30.74
C ASN A 599 -27.83 -18.18 -32.02
N GLN A 600 -27.00 -18.58 -33.00
CA GLN A 600 -27.49 -19.26 -34.21
C GLN A 600 -28.17 -20.60 -33.87
N ILE A 601 -27.65 -21.34 -32.89
CA ILE A 601 -28.27 -22.59 -32.42
C ILE A 601 -29.61 -22.30 -31.75
N ASP A 602 -29.69 -21.28 -30.91
CA ASP A 602 -30.94 -20.87 -30.24
C ASP A 602 -32.00 -20.41 -31.23
N ASP A 603 -31.63 -19.59 -32.21
CA ASP A 603 -32.54 -19.14 -33.28
C ASP A 603 -33.13 -20.32 -34.05
N VAL A 604 -32.30 -21.32 -34.38
CA VAL A 604 -32.74 -22.53 -35.09
C VAL A 604 -33.62 -23.42 -34.19
N ILE A 605 -33.29 -23.54 -32.89
CA ILE A 605 -34.12 -24.25 -31.91
C ILE A 605 -35.50 -23.62 -31.80
N ILE A 606 -35.58 -22.29 -31.68
CA ILE A 606 -36.84 -21.55 -31.58
C ILE A 606 -37.66 -21.73 -32.86
N ALA A 607 -37.05 -21.55 -34.03
CA ALA A 607 -37.72 -21.73 -35.31
C ALA A 607 -38.24 -23.17 -35.50
N GLN A 608 -37.48 -24.17 -35.02
CA GLN A 608 -37.90 -25.56 -35.08
C GLN A 608 -39.06 -25.88 -34.12
N ASP A 609 -39.05 -25.31 -32.90
CA ASP A 609 -40.16 -25.44 -31.95
C ASP A 609 -41.45 -24.85 -32.52
N GLU A 610 -41.38 -23.71 -33.22
CA GLU A 610 -42.52 -23.09 -33.89
C GLU A 610 -43.05 -23.97 -35.02
N LYS A 611 -42.19 -24.51 -35.89
CA LYS A 611 -42.59 -25.44 -36.95
C LYS A 611 -43.21 -26.72 -36.41
N ILE A 612 -42.69 -27.28 -35.31
CA ILE A 612 -43.26 -28.47 -34.68
C ILE A 612 -44.67 -28.14 -34.17
N LYS A 613 -44.89 -26.98 -33.54
CA LYS A 613 -46.23 -26.54 -33.09
C LYS A 613 -47.19 -26.35 -34.27
N GLU A 614 -46.73 -25.77 -35.37
CA GLU A 614 -47.54 -25.63 -36.59
C GLU A 614 -47.91 -26.99 -37.18
N LEU A 615 -46.98 -27.95 -37.20
CA LEU A 615 -47.24 -29.32 -37.62
C LEU A 615 -48.28 -30.02 -36.73
N GLU A 616 -48.19 -29.83 -35.41
CA GLU A 616 -49.19 -30.35 -34.47
C GLU A 616 -50.58 -29.76 -34.70
N ASN A 617 -50.66 -28.45 -34.92
CA ASN A 617 -51.93 -27.77 -35.19
C ASN A 617 -52.58 -28.26 -36.49
N LEU A 618 -51.79 -28.36 -37.57
CA LEU A 618 -52.27 -28.89 -38.86
C LEU A 618 -52.68 -30.36 -38.75
N TYR A 619 -51.95 -31.16 -37.97
CA TYR A 619 -52.31 -32.56 -37.70
C TYR A 619 -53.64 -32.66 -36.92
N ASN A 620 -53.84 -31.82 -35.91
CA ASN A 620 -55.08 -31.79 -35.12
C ASN A 620 -56.28 -31.33 -35.96
N GLU A 621 -56.11 -30.27 -36.78
CA GLU A 621 -57.16 -29.79 -37.69
C GLU A 621 -57.57 -30.87 -38.71
N ARG A 622 -56.61 -31.68 -39.18
CA ARG A 622 -56.92 -32.82 -40.05
C ARG A 622 -57.70 -33.92 -39.34
N LEU A 623 -57.40 -34.20 -38.06
CA LEU A 623 -58.15 -35.19 -37.26
C LEU A 623 -59.62 -34.80 -37.06
N GLU A 624 -59.92 -33.51 -36.97
CA GLU A 624 -61.29 -33.00 -36.84
C GLU A 624 -62.08 -33.07 -38.15
N ASN A 625 -61.42 -32.87 -39.30
CA ASN A 625 -62.06 -32.73 -40.61
C ASN A 625 -62.13 -34.03 -41.44
N VAL A 626 -61.33 -35.06 -41.12
CA VAL A 626 -61.26 -36.32 -41.89
C VAL A 626 -61.79 -37.50 -41.07
N SER A 627 -62.99 -38.00 -41.42
CA SER A 627 -63.76 -39.03 -40.69
C SER A 627 -63.14 -40.45 -40.65
N ASN A 628 -62.02 -40.70 -41.32
CA ASN A 628 -61.31 -41.98 -41.26
C ASN A 628 -60.15 -41.91 -40.25
N GLY A 629 -60.48 -41.97 -38.97
CA GLY A 629 -59.58 -41.81 -37.82
C GLY A 629 -58.44 -42.83 -37.66
N GLN A 630 -58.18 -43.72 -38.64
CA GLN A 630 -57.06 -44.68 -38.64
C GLN A 630 -56.56 -45.00 -40.07
N GLY A 631 -56.50 -44.02 -40.97
CA GLY A 631 -55.72 -44.20 -42.21
C GLY A 631 -54.24 -44.42 -41.90
N SER A 632 -53.55 -45.28 -42.67
CA SER A 632 -52.10 -45.53 -42.53
C SER A 632 -51.26 -44.25 -42.58
N GLU A 633 -51.77 -43.20 -43.23
CA GLU A 633 -51.10 -41.90 -43.38
C GLU A 633 -51.06 -41.06 -42.08
N ASN A 634 -52.14 -41.00 -41.30
CA ASN A 634 -52.16 -40.20 -40.05
C ASN A 634 -51.17 -40.76 -39.01
N VAL A 635 -51.00 -42.09 -39.00
CA VAL A 635 -50.00 -42.76 -38.16
C VAL A 635 -48.58 -42.39 -38.58
N VAL A 636 -48.32 -42.21 -39.89
CA VAL A 636 -47.01 -41.78 -40.41
C VAL A 636 -46.70 -40.35 -39.96
N TYR A 637 -47.65 -39.41 -40.10
CA TYR A 637 -47.44 -38.02 -39.67
C TYR A 637 -47.24 -37.90 -38.15
N LEU A 638 -48.02 -38.62 -37.35
CA LEU A 638 -47.85 -38.63 -35.89
C LEU A 638 -46.48 -39.16 -35.47
N ASN A 639 -46.03 -40.25 -36.08
CA ASN A 639 -44.70 -40.81 -35.81
C ASN A 639 -43.59 -39.83 -36.18
N GLU A 640 -43.75 -39.08 -37.27
CA GLU A 640 -42.77 -38.10 -37.73
C GLU A 640 -42.72 -36.85 -36.84
N ILE A 641 -43.88 -36.34 -36.40
CA ILE A 641 -43.96 -35.25 -35.40
C ILE A 641 -43.30 -35.67 -34.08
N ASN A 642 -43.58 -36.89 -33.60
CA ASN A 642 -42.97 -37.40 -32.37
C ASN A 642 -41.45 -37.57 -32.52
N ALA A 643 -40.97 -38.05 -33.67
CA ALA A 643 -39.54 -38.15 -33.95
C ALA A 643 -38.85 -36.78 -34.01
N LEU A 644 -39.52 -35.74 -34.53
CA LEU A 644 -39.02 -34.36 -34.54
C LEU A 644 -38.95 -33.78 -33.12
N LYS A 645 -39.95 -34.04 -32.28
CA LYS A 645 -39.94 -33.62 -30.86
C LYS A 645 -38.84 -34.28 -30.05
N GLU A 646 -38.65 -35.59 -30.25
CA GLU A 646 -37.60 -36.35 -29.56
C GLU A 646 -36.21 -35.82 -29.95
N ALA A 647 -35.94 -35.66 -31.26
CA ALA A 647 -34.69 -35.09 -31.75
C ALA A 647 -34.46 -33.65 -31.25
N GLN A 648 -35.52 -32.85 -31.16
CA GLN A 648 -35.46 -31.49 -30.64
C GLN A 648 -35.13 -31.46 -29.14
N SER A 649 -35.71 -32.37 -28.36
CA SER A 649 -35.39 -32.53 -26.94
C SER A 649 -33.95 -32.99 -26.74
N GLU A 650 -33.49 -33.97 -27.52
CA GLU A 650 -32.10 -34.45 -27.49
C GLU A 650 -31.12 -33.32 -27.79
N THR A 651 -31.43 -32.51 -28.80
CA THR A 651 -30.58 -31.37 -29.16
C THR A 651 -30.47 -30.33 -28.05
N LYS A 652 -31.58 -30.00 -27.37
CA LYS A 652 -31.57 -29.09 -26.22
C LYS A 652 -30.70 -29.61 -25.09
N THR A 653 -30.77 -30.90 -24.80
CA THR A 653 -29.92 -31.55 -23.79
C THR A 653 -28.45 -31.50 -24.19
N VAL A 654 -28.11 -31.89 -25.42
CA VAL A 654 -26.73 -31.86 -25.93
C VAL A 654 -26.16 -30.44 -25.91
N LYS A 655 -26.95 -29.42 -26.27
CA LYS A 655 -26.54 -28.02 -26.19
C LYS A 655 -26.21 -27.63 -24.75
N ALA A 656 -27.09 -27.93 -23.81
CA ALA A 656 -26.90 -27.60 -22.39
C ALA A 656 -25.65 -28.29 -21.81
N ASP A 657 -25.41 -29.55 -22.18
CA ASP A 657 -24.21 -30.29 -21.76
C ASP A 657 -22.93 -29.66 -22.31
N LEU A 658 -22.93 -29.25 -23.59
CA LEU A 658 -21.78 -28.58 -24.23
C LEU A 658 -21.52 -27.19 -23.62
N GLU A 659 -22.57 -26.43 -23.26
CA GLU A 659 -22.44 -25.14 -22.58
C GLU A 659 -21.85 -25.31 -21.17
N SER A 660 -22.30 -26.31 -20.42
CA SER A 660 -21.76 -26.64 -19.10
C SER A 660 -20.29 -27.08 -19.16
N GLN A 661 -19.92 -27.87 -20.18
CA GLN A 661 -18.52 -28.22 -20.42
C GLN A 661 -17.67 -26.99 -20.73
N LEU A 662 -18.16 -26.05 -21.54
CA LEU A 662 -17.44 -24.81 -21.85
C LEU A 662 -17.20 -23.94 -20.62
N GLU A 663 -18.18 -23.83 -19.72
CA GLU A 663 -18.04 -23.11 -18.45
C GLU A 663 -16.96 -23.76 -17.57
N THR A 664 -17.00 -25.08 -17.43
CA THR A 664 -16.00 -25.85 -16.67
C THR A 664 -14.59 -25.67 -17.25
N ILE A 665 -14.45 -25.72 -18.58
CA ILE A 665 -13.18 -25.50 -19.28
C ILE A 665 -12.68 -24.08 -19.07
N GLN A 666 -13.58 -23.08 -19.08
CA GLN A 666 -13.22 -21.69 -18.85
C GLN A 666 -12.66 -21.47 -17.45
N GLU A 667 -13.33 -21.97 -16.42
CA GLU A 667 -12.86 -21.88 -15.03
C GLU A 667 -11.51 -22.55 -14.84
N ALA A 668 -11.35 -23.77 -15.37
CA ALA A 668 -10.08 -24.49 -15.33
C ALA A 668 -8.96 -23.76 -16.09
N THR A 669 -9.28 -23.14 -17.22
CA THR A 669 -8.32 -22.35 -18.01
C THR A 669 -7.89 -21.09 -17.27
N GLU A 670 -8.80 -20.41 -16.59
CA GLU A 670 -8.48 -19.25 -15.76
C GLU A 670 -7.60 -19.62 -14.57
N TYR A 671 -7.88 -20.75 -13.92
CA TYR A 671 -7.05 -21.28 -12.84
C TYR A 671 -5.61 -21.54 -13.32
N GLU A 672 -5.44 -22.22 -14.45
CA GLU A 672 -4.12 -22.51 -15.03
C GLU A 672 -3.41 -21.24 -15.54
N ARG A 673 -4.17 -20.29 -16.10
CA ARG A 673 -3.62 -18.98 -16.47
C ARG A 673 -3.13 -18.21 -15.24
N LYS A 674 -3.86 -18.25 -14.12
CA LYS A 674 -3.43 -17.64 -12.85
C LYS A 674 -2.18 -18.35 -12.30
N ARG A 675 -2.09 -19.69 -12.38
CA ARG A 675 -0.85 -20.43 -12.05
C ARG A 675 0.33 -19.93 -12.88
N ARG A 676 0.16 -19.77 -14.20
CA ARG A 676 1.19 -19.28 -15.11
C ARG A 676 1.58 -17.81 -14.86
N ILE A 677 0.61 -16.93 -14.62
CA ILE A 677 0.85 -15.51 -14.31
C ILE A 677 1.55 -15.35 -12.96
N LYS A 678 1.11 -16.09 -11.94
CA LYS A 678 1.78 -16.11 -10.63
C LYS A 678 3.25 -16.46 -10.84
N ARG A 679 3.56 -17.51 -11.60
CA ARG A 679 4.95 -17.88 -11.91
C ARG A 679 5.69 -16.87 -12.78
N ALA A 680 5.07 -16.26 -13.79
CA ALA A 680 5.74 -15.22 -14.58
C ALA A 680 6.03 -13.94 -13.75
N ALA A 681 5.24 -13.66 -12.72
CA ALA A 681 5.54 -12.63 -11.73
C ALA A 681 6.61 -13.09 -10.71
N TYR A 682 6.85 -14.40 -10.60
CA TYR A 682 7.93 -15.05 -9.87
C TYR A 682 8.97 -15.66 -10.86
N ASP A 683 9.50 -14.87 -11.81
CA ASP A 683 10.86 -15.17 -12.28
C ASP A 683 11.73 -14.99 -11.02
N ASN A 684 12.11 -16.12 -10.39
CA ASN A 684 13.02 -16.17 -9.26
C ASN A 684 14.25 -15.31 -9.60
N GLU A 685 14.66 -14.39 -8.71
CA GLU A 685 15.86 -13.56 -8.94
C GLU A 685 17.08 -14.43 -9.31
N GLU A 686 17.12 -15.67 -8.79
CA GLU A 686 18.05 -16.73 -9.14
C GLU A 686 18.04 -17.12 -10.64
N ASP A 687 16.84 -17.31 -11.22
CA ASP A 687 16.69 -17.72 -12.62
C ASP A 687 17.04 -16.58 -13.59
N ARG A 688 16.69 -15.35 -13.22
CA ARG A 688 17.09 -14.15 -13.96
C ARG A 688 18.61 -14.00 -13.93
N TYR A 689 19.23 -14.14 -12.76
CA TYR A 689 20.68 -14.10 -12.60
C TYR A 689 21.39 -15.15 -13.46
N ASN A 690 20.88 -16.38 -13.51
CA ASN A 690 21.43 -17.46 -14.33
C ASN A 690 21.34 -17.16 -15.83
N LYS A 691 20.19 -16.65 -16.31
CA LYS A 691 20.00 -16.24 -17.71
C LYS A 691 20.94 -15.08 -18.09
N ASP A 692 21.05 -14.09 -17.22
CA ASP A 692 21.87 -12.90 -17.42
C ASP A 692 23.38 -13.22 -17.43
N LYS A 693 23.84 -14.13 -16.56
CA LYS A 693 25.20 -14.67 -16.62
C LYS A 693 25.49 -15.45 -17.89
N ALA A 694 24.54 -16.27 -18.35
CA ALA A 694 24.70 -17.03 -19.59
C ALA A 694 24.84 -16.09 -20.80
N ALA A 695 24.01 -15.04 -20.88
CA ALA A 695 24.09 -14.02 -21.93
C ALA A 695 25.44 -13.28 -21.90
N LEU A 696 25.91 -12.84 -20.73
CA LEU A 696 27.21 -12.19 -20.59
C LEU A 696 28.37 -13.10 -21.06
N ASN A 697 28.34 -14.37 -20.69
CA ASN A 697 29.35 -15.34 -21.12
C ASN A 697 29.36 -15.54 -22.63
N ILE A 698 28.19 -15.60 -23.27
CA ILE A 698 28.09 -15.69 -24.74
C ILE A 698 28.70 -14.42 -25.36
N ILE A 699 28.37 -13.23 -24.87
CA ILE A 699 28.92 -11.96 -25.39
C ILE A 699 30.45 -11.95 -25.28
N LYS A 700 31.01 -12.33 -24.13
CA LYS A 700 32.47 -12.39 -23.92
C LYS A 700 33.19 -13.38 -24.85
N GLN A 701 32.54 -14.49 -25.20
CA GLN A 701 33.14 -15.54 -26.03
C GLN A 701 32.96 -15.30 -27.54
N THR A 702 31.86 -14.67 -27.95
CA THR A 702 31.47 -14.55 -29.37
C THR A 702 31.84 -13.21 -29.98
N THR A 703 32.10 -12.18 -29.18
CA THR A 703 32.39 -10.82 -29.67
C THR A 703 33.84 -10.70 -30.15
N PRO A 704 34.09 -10.45 -31.44
CA PRO A 704 35.43 -10.18 -31.94
C PRO A 704 35.92 -8.77 -31.57
N PRO A 705 37.23 -8.53 -31.49
CA PRO A 705 37.77 -7.18 -31.28
C PRO A 705 37.41 -6.26 -32.46
N ALA A 706 37.07 -5.01 -32.17
CA ALA A 706 36.70 -4.03 -33.18
C ALA A 706 37.91 -3.71 -34.10
N THR A 707 37.70 -3.74 -35.42
CA THR A 707 38.71 -3.38 -36.43
C THR A 707 38.90 -1.87 -36.57
N VAL A 708 37.92 -1.08 -36.10
CA VAL A 708 37.95 0.38 -36.04
C VAL A 708 37.85 0.80 -34.57
N PRO A 709 38.70 1.72 -34.07
CA PRO A 709 38.59 2.22 -32.71
C PRO A 709 37.23 2.90 -32.48
N LEU A 710 36.47 2.41 -31.49
CA LEU A 710 35.18 2.97 -31.09
C LEU A 710 35.37 4.36 -30.44
N LYS A 711 34.40 5.24 -30.61
CA LYS A 711 34.35 6.59 -30.01
C LYS A 711 33.30 6.64 -28.91
N GLU A 712 33.34 7.68 -28.09
CA GLU A 712 32.36 7.91 -27.02
C GLU A 712 30.92 7.92 -27.54
N SER A 713 30.69 8.53 -28.72
CA SER A 713 29.37 8.58 -29.36
C SER A 713 28.79 7.23 -29.77
N ASP A 714 29.63 6.18 -29.79
CA ASP A 714 29.19 4.84 -30.16
C ASP A 714 28.58 4.08 -28.96
N PHE A 715 28.70 4.61 -27.74
CA PHE A 715 28.19 4.03 -26.51
C PHE A 715 26.90 4.74 -26.04
N ASP A 716 25.84 3.97 -25.78
CA ASP A 716 24.67 4.44 -25.03
C ASP A 716 24.96 4.20 -23.54
N PHE A 717 25.20 5.24 -22.75
CA PHE A 717 25.49 5.11 -21.32
C PHE A 717 24.22 4.98 -20.46
N GLY A 718 23.06 5.18 -21.07
CA GLY A 718 21.76 5.17 -20.40
C GLY A 718 21.54 6.40 -19.51
N GLU A 719 21.23 6.17 -18.24
CA GLU A 719 20.97 7.28 -17.30
C GLU A 719 22.26 7.97 -16.85
N ASP A 720 22.33 9.30 -17.03
CA ASP A 720 23.46 10.11 -16.61
C ASP A 720 23.50 10.22 -15.08
N ARG A 721 24.68 10.00 -14.49
CA ARG A 721 24.89 9.99 -13.05
C ARG A 721 25.90 11.06 -12.68
N GLY A 722 25.50 11.95 -11.78
CA GLY A 722 26.38 12.99 -11.25
C GLY A 722 27.52 12.42 -10.40
N ASP A 723 28.39 13.29 -9.90
CA ASP A 723 29.62 12.91 -9.17
C ASP A 723 29.37 12.35 -7.74
N ASN A 724 28.10 12.21 -7.32
CA ASN A 724 27.76 11.74 -5.98
C ASN A 724 27.80 10.20 -5.89
N ILE A 725 28.36 9.68 -4.80
CA ILE A 725 28.38 8.24 -4.51
C ILE A 725 26.97 7.79 -4.11
N GLU A 726 26.38 6.87 -4.88
CA GLU A 726 25.08 6.27 -4.56
C GLU A 726 25.26 4.99 -3.74
N ILE A 727 24.38 4.77 -2.75
CA ILE A 727 24.39 3.58 -1.90
C ILE A 727 23.20 2.70 -2.30
N ILE A 728 23.47 1.49 -2.77
CA ILE A 728 22.46 0.47 -3.10
C ILE A 728 22.56 -0.65 -2.07
N LYS A 729 21.43 -1.05 -1.49
CA LYS A 729 21.39 -2.08 -0.45
C LYS A 729 20.65 -3.33 -0.92
N GLY A 730 21.07 -4.50 -0.43
CA GLY A 730 20.34 -5.76 -0.62
C GLY A 730 20.33 -6.29 -2.05
N VAL A 731 21.38 -6.04 -2.82
CA VAL A 731 21.56 -6.57 -4.18
C VAL A 731 22.00 -8.03 -4.10
N ARG A 732 21.07 -8.97 -4.28
CA ARG A 732 21.38 -10.41 -4.25
C ARG A 732 22.45 -10.81 -5.28
N ASN A 733 23.27 -11.80 -4.95
CA ASN A 733 24.33 -12.36 -5.80
C ASN A 733 25.44 -11.36 -6.21
N VAL A 734 25.61 -10.29 -5.43
CA VAL A 734 26.68 -9.31 -5.53
C VAL A 734 27.37 -9.17 -4.17
N GLU A 735 28.66 -8.84 -4.14
CA GLU A 735 29.38 -8.65 -2.88
C GLU A 735 29.34 -7.19 -2.44
N SER A 736 29.32 -6.93 -1.13
CA SER A 736 29.46 -5.59 -0.58
C SER A 736 30.81 -4.96 -0.99
N GLY A 737 30.79 -3.68 -1.35
CA GLY A 737 31.99 -2.97 -1.84
C GLY A 737 31.68 -1.73 -2.68
N TYR A 738 32.72 -1.08 -3.20
CA TYR A 738 32.64 0.07 -4.09
C TYR A 738 32.86 -0.36 -5.54
N TYR A 739 31.90 -0.03 -6.40
CA TYR A 739 31.87 -0.40 -7.81
C TYR A 739 32.01 0.85 -8.67
N ILE A 740 32.87 0.78 -9.68
CA ILE A 740 32.93 1.81 -10.73
C ILE A 740 31.98 1.39 -11.85
N VAL A 741 30.81 2.03 -11.88
CA VAL A 741 29.76 1.76 -12.86
C VAL A 741 29.93 2.67 -14.06
N ILE A 742 29.99 2.08 -15.24
CA ILE A 742 30.26 2.78 -16.50
C ILE A 742 28.99 3.06 -17.31
N ALA A 743 27.91 2.31 -17.10
CA ALA A 743 26.62 2.53 -17.76
C ALA A 743 25.48 1.93 -16.95
N VAL A 744 24.26 2.49 -17.09
CA VAL A 744 23.06 2.02 -16.41
C VAL A 744 21.88 1.95 -17.37
N HIS A 745 21.29 0.77 -17.52
CA HIS A 745 20.17 0.53 -18.44
C HIS A 745 19.00 -0.18 -17.76
N SER A 746 17.77 0.20 -18.12
CA SER A 746 16.56 -0.55 -17.75
C SER A 746 16.20 -1.65 -18.74
N ASP A 747 16.79 -1.64 -19.95
CA ASP A 747 16.49 -2.55 -21.05
C ASP A 747 17.64 -3.55 -21.30
N MET A 748 17.29 -4.84 -21.45
CA MET A 748 18.26 -5.93 -21.66
C MET A 748 19.01 -5.83 -22.99
N ALA A 749 18.36 -5.40 -24.08
CA ALA A 749 18.99 -5.28 -25.39
C ALA A 749 20.02 -4.14 -25.39
N LYS A 750 19.71 -3.02 -24.73
CA LYS A 750 20.65 -1.90 -24.58
C LYS A 750 21.86 -2.28 -23.72
N ARG A 751 21.63 -3.01 -22.63
CA ARG A 751 22.70 -3.59 -21.81
C ARG A 751 23.62 -4.47 -22.66
N ASP A 752 23.05 -5.41 -23.42
CA ASP A 752 23.82 -6.35 -24.24
C ASP A 752 24.59 -5.64 -25.37
N GLU A 753 24.01 -4.60 -25.97
CA GLU A 753 24.68 -3.77 -26.96
C GLU A 753 25.89 -3.04 -26.35
N PHE A 754 25.74 -2.44 -25.17
CA PHE A 754 26.85 -1.78 -24.47
C PHE A 754 27.95 -2.77 -24.08
N LEU A 755 27.59 -3.93 -23.52
CA LEU A 755 28.53 -5.00 -23.16
C LEU A 755 29.30 -5.49 -24.40
N THR A 756 28.62 -5.70 -25.52
CA THR A 756 29.23 -6.13 -26.78
C THR A 756 30.24 -5.09 -27.27
N LYS A 757 29.89 -3.80 -27.27
CA LYS A 757 30.81 -2.73 -27.69
C LYS A 757 32.01 -2.59 -26.76
N ALA A 758 31.81 -2.73 -25.45
CA ALA A 758 32.89 -2.66 -24.47
C ALA A 758 33.86 -3.85 -24.58
N VAL A 759 33.33 -5.06 -24.80
CA VAL A 759 34.16 -6.26 -25.09
C VAL A 759 34.91 -6.08 -26.42
N ALA A 760 34.26 -5.59 -27.46
CA ALA A 760 34.89 -5.29 -28.76
C ALA A 760 35.98 -4.20 -28.64
N ALA A 761 35.82 -3.24 -27.72
CA ALA A 761 36.83 -2.23 -27.37
C ALA A 761 37.99 -2.77 -26.54
N GLY A 762 37.96 -4.05 -26.14
CA GLY A 762 39.04 -4.74 -25.44
C GLY A 762 38.82 -4.96 -23.93
N GLN A 763 37.68 -4.55 -23.37
CA GLN A 763 37.39 -4.72 -21.93
C GLN A 763 36.76 -6.09 -21.65
N LYS A 764 37.59 -7.07 -21.25
CA LYS A 764 37.16 -8.47 -21.01
C LYS A 764 36.59 -8.72 -19.62
N ASP A 765 36.95 -7.87 -18.66
CA ASP A 765 36.54 -8.01 -17.25
C ASP A 765 35.21 -7.31 -16.96
N ILE A 766 34.49 -6.88 -17.99
CA ILE A 766 33.17 -6.25 -17.85
C ILE A 766 32.15 -7.21 -17.23
N ASN A 767 31.33 -6.69 -16.33
CA ASN A 767 30.29 -7.42 -15.63
C ASN A 767 29.11 -6.48 -15.38
N PHE A 768 28.01 -7.01 -14.88
CA PHE A 768 26.90 -6.19 -14.42
C PHE A 768 26.17 -6.86 -13.27
N PHE A 769 25.39 -6.06 -12.55
CA PHE A 769 24.38 -6.56 -11.62
C PHE A 769 23.03 -5.95 -11.94
N TYR A 770 21.97 -6.64 -11.51
CA TYR A 770 20.61 -6.15 -11.61
C TYR A 770 20.12 -5.78 -10.21
N ASP A 771 19.66 -4.54 -10.06
CA ASP A 771 18.98 -4.12 -8.85
C ASP A 771 17.47 -4.29 -9.04
N ALA A 772 16.87 -5.17 -8.24
CA ALA A 772 15.44 -5.43 -8.27
C ALA A 772 14.62 -4.22 -7.83
N ALA A 773 15.13 -3.41 -6.90
CA ALA A 773 14.40 -2.25 -6.37
C ALA A 773 14.26 -1.15 -7.42
N SER A 774 15.33 -0.81 -8.15
CA SER A 774 15.28 0.19 -9.23
C SER A 774 14.94 -0.38 -10.60
N SER A 775 14.90 -1.71 -10.75
CA SER A 775 14.71 -2.42 -12.02
C SER A 775 15.73 -2.03 -13.10
N LYS A 776 17.00 -1.89 -12.70
CA LYS A 776 18.10 -1.40 -13.56
C LYS A 776 19.31 -2.34 -13.54
N TYR A 777 20.00 -2.38 -14.67
CA TYR A 777 21.27 -3.04 -14.88
C TYR A 777 22.41 -2.04 -14.71
N TYR A 778 23.36 -2.39 -13.85
CA TYR A 778 24.54 -1.60 -13.52
C TYR A 778 25.77 -2.28 -14.07
N ILE A 779 26.38 -1.68 -15.09
CA ILE A 779 27.53 -2.26 -15.79
C ILE A 779 28.81 -1.74 -15.15
N TYR A 780 29.71 -2.63 -14.74
CA TYR A 780 30.98 -2.31 -14.08
C TYR A 780 32.10 -3.23 -14.57
N TYR A 781 33.35 -2.93 -14.23
CA TYR A 781 34.47 -3.85 -14.48
C TYR A 781 35.48 -3.91 -13.33
N GLN A 782 35.30 -3.09 -12.30
CA GLN A 782 36.14 -3.06 -11.10
C GLN A 782 35.28 -2.95 -9.84
N LYS A 783 35.69 -3.70 -8.81
CA LYS A 783 35.21 -3.68 -7.43
C LYS A 783 36.39 -3.33 -6.52
N PHE A 784 36.13 -2.54 -5.50
CA PHE A 784 37.09 -2.16 -4.46
C PHE A 784 36.46 -2.34 -3.08
N ASP A 785 37.26 -2.71 -2.08
CA ASP A 785 36.76 -2.89 -0.72
C ASP A 785 36.81 -1.57 0.08
N SER A 786 37.57 -0.58 -0.39
CA SER A 786 37.70 0.74 0.24
C SER A 786 37.40 1.90 -0.71
N ILE A 787 36.84 2.98 -0.15
CA ILE A 787 36.57 4.23 -0.89
C ILE A 787 37.86 4.88 -1.41
N GLY A 788 38.98 4.70 -0.70
CA GLY A 788 40.27 5.27 -1.07
C GLY A 788 40.82 4.66 -2.37
N GLU A 789 40.74 3.34 -2.50
CA GLU A 789 41.14 2.62 -3.72
C GLU A 789 40.20 2.93 -4.88
N ALA A 790 38.89 2.95 -4.64
CA ALA A 790 37.90 3.30 -5.65
C ALA A 790 38.10 4.73 -6.17
N SER A 791 38.39 5.69 -5.29
CA SER A 791 38.66 7.08 -5.66
C SER A 791 39.98 7.23 -6.43
N GLY A 792 41.02 6.49 -6.03
CA GLY A 792 42.29 6.42 -6.76
C GLY A 792 42.12 5.83 -8.17
N ALA A 793 41.32 4.77 -8.31
CA ALA A 793 40.97 4.19 -9.61
C ALA A 793 40.11 5.13 -10.47
N MET A 794 39.15 5.86 -9.85
CA MET A 794 38.36 6.87 -10.55
C MET A 794 39.21 8.03 -11.07
N SER A 795 40.24 8.42 -10.33
CA SER A 795 41.16 9.51 -10.68
C SER A 795 42.21 9.09 -11.72
N SER A 796 42.48 7.79 -11.85
CA SER A 796 43.43 7.21 -12.81
C SER A 796 42.74 6.59 -14.04
N LYS A 797 41.43 6.82 -14.21
CA LYS A 797 40.67 6.36 -15.39
C LYS A 797 41.41 6.73 -16.66
N GLY A 798 41.77 5.72 -17.46
CA GLY A 798 42.34 5.93 -18.79
C GLY A 798 41.35 6.64 -19.72
N SER A 799 41.85 7.19 -20.83
CA SER A 799 41.07 7.88 -21.88
C SER A 799 40.22 6.93 -22.74
N THR A 800 39.79 5.79 -22.20
CA THR A 800 39.00 4.81 -22.94
C THR A 800 37.57 5.33 -23.15
N PRO A 801 37.01 5.24 -24.38
CA PRO A 801 35.72 5.83 -24.72
C PRO A 801 34.55 5.40 -23.82
N TYR A 802 34.54 4.16 -23.32
CA TYR A 802 33.49 3.62 -22.47
C TYR A 802 33.56 4.07 -21.00
N ASN A 803 34.58 4.85 -20.61
CA ASN A 803 34.75 5.34 -19.23
C ASN A 803 34.28 6.79 -19.05
N SER A 804 33.81 7.48 -20.09
CA SER A 804 33.55 8.92 -20.03
C SER A 804 32.47 9.33 -19.01
N LYS A 805 31.48 8.45 -18.77
CA LYS A 805 30.33 8.67 -17.87
C LYS A 805 30.35 7.79 -16.62
N SER A 806 31.54 7.38 -16.19
CA SER A 806 31.66 6.43 -15.08
C SER A 806 31.48 7.07 -13.70
N SER A 807 30.68 6.42 -12.87
CA SER A 807 30.26 6.85 -11.53
C SER A 807 30.63 5.81 -10.46
N MET A 808 30.67 6.22 -9.19
CA MET A 808 30.98 5.32 -8.08
C MET A 808 29.70 4.93 -7.34
N ILE A 809 29.54 3.64 -7.07
CA ILE A 809 28.41 3.09 -6.30
C ILE A 809 28.95 2.27 -5.13
N LYS A 810 28.34 2.43 -3.96
CA LYS A 810 28.57 1.56 -2.81
C LYS A 810 27.44 0.54 -2.72
N ILE A 811 27.79 -0.75 -2.64
CA ILE A 811 26.84 -1.84 -2.39
C ILE A 811 26.99 -2.30 -0.95
N GLU A 812 25.86 -2.36 -0.23
CA GLU A 812 25.74 -2.87 1.14
C GLU A 812 24.75 -4.04 1.16
N ASN A 813 25.30 -5.26 1.15
CA ASN A 813 24.57 -6.52 1.27
C ASN A 813 24.77 -7.17 2.63
#